data_AF-A0A819QJN9-F1
#
_entry.id   AF-A0A819QJN9-F1
#
_cell.length_a   1.000
_cell.length_b   1.000
_cell.length_c   1.000
_cell.angle_alpha   90.00
_cell.angle_beta   90.00
_cell.angle_gamma   90.00
#
_symmetry.space_group_name_H-M   'P 1'
#
loop_
_entity.id
_entity.type
_entity.pdbx_description
1 polymer ?
#
loop_
_entity_poly.entity_id
_entity_poly.type
_entity_poly.pdbx_seq_one_letter_code
_entity_poly.pdbx_strand_id
1 'polypeptide(L)'
;MLVKNFVKVSRIECKLPNVCVVDVKGVEVVRLLGVYAPTSRSWNWQDLSPYVTKKCIIYGDFNIDFCQDIQKAESLLSWADEHFLAPFLTGMPTSLRSDREVDYAFASNINITIQAYSGKTTSDHVPILSVIPFKIEQNNVGKNVHWKVFSLFTKYTFSFWEGLWNFDNLDILYNDYTKFLFLLSARCTIVFPIEKYRPAIPAELRSFLSFIRALSFRQMRTKCSELRNEVNCLGKIAKKELKNFFSSNLSSVLRFRNSSSPAGNFFWSRSKKHLKPSSSSVHALIDSSGKANKDPVLMCEVAADYYEKIFRKSVIIRPHPYTDSPFLHHENVDELIPENTILPDAWKETRMILIAKKESICSPALTRPISLIDSFLKIGERLLLNRFRDVLLRRGLLPDNQSGFRDGFRLQTRLLLFLEDVYSLMSNSAPVCTIFIDFRSAFDQLWHSGCIDDVAAILAGQMGVRFTDQCLYLEKRVKSFLDRLEFYSCLSDQPLNRSKTDALFSAPAIGLPKFTISFDSDCGDEIKWKKEYKYLGYIIPSKLGWGKLIKDVECKVRKRISLIRSFKLFGCSSPSVRKVLFYSHVLPIFTWIYPVYPLLTRKQHESMCKFYYTSLRRVLYCLEWNEIFFSYVLDELSLEDRCSAYWNRYLIALSDSTDGNLLVEKANLLFVGGVLTGYAGFSAFSFKQTWTLNTASGFKLLPLLTGRNELAKLILSEGFISGAEVGVHTGLFSEILLKDWTGCKEFHVIDVWAKQANYLDTANVDNNIQENRYQETRNRLKRFEHILHYHRNYSHIAVNEIKNNSLDFIYIDARHDYAGVMQDMILYWSKVKTGGVFSGHDYLDTNETTGIVGTSDWGVDSRGIKRLDNKAVKSAVNEFAMKHQRQILVTYAEQFPSWYMRK
;
A
#
# COMPACT_ATOMS: atom_id res chain seq x y z
N MET A 1 25.13 10.69 42.44
CA MET A 1 24.32 11.61 41.60
C MET A 1 24.29 11.09 40.16
N LEU A 2 23.12 10.71 39.66
CA LEU A 2 22.90 10.37 38.25
C LEU A 2 22.89 11.66 37.42
N VAL A 3 24.05 12.08 36.92
CA VAL A 3 24.11 13.18 35.95
C VAL A 3 23.63 12.63 34.61
N LYS A 4 22.39 12.95 34.21
CA LYS A 4 21.94 12.81 32.82
C LYS A 4 22.97 13.51 31.92
N ASN A 5 23.37 12.86 30.82
CA ASN A 5 24.38 13.29 29.83
C ASN A 5 24.16 14.67 29.14
N PHE A 6 23.33 15.57 29.70
CA PHE A 6 22.88 16.83 29.09
C PHE A 6 22.97 18.06 30.01
N VAL A 7 23.56 17.94 31.22
CA VAL A 7 23.78 19.07 32.13
C VAL A 7 25.29 19.29 32.30
N LYS A 8 25.79 20.46 31.89
CA LYS A 8 27.19 20.84 32.11
C LYS A 8 27.31 21.56 33.44
N VAL A 9 28.23 21.10 34.28
CA VAL A 9 28.47 21.64 35.61
C VAL A 9 29.92 22.12 35.67
N SER A 10 30.16 23.35 36.11
CA SER A 10 31.51 23.89 36.29
C SER A 10 31.67 24.48 37.67
N ARG A 11 32.69 24.04 38.40
CA ARG A 11 33.05 24.60 39.70
C ARG A 11 33.64 26.00 39.52
N ILE A 12 33.20 26.94 40.34
CA ILE A 12 33.76 28.29 40.42
C ILE A 12 34.77 28.29 41.56
N GLU A 13 35.95 28.87 41.30
CA GLU A 13 36.99 29.00 42.31
C GLU A 13 36.48 29.91 43.45
N CYS A 14 36.46 29.37 44.67
CA CYS A 14 36.02 30.08 45.86
C CYS A 14 37.12 29.97 46.91
N LYS A 15 37.57 31.12 47.42
CA LYS A 15 38.62 31.19 48.45
C LYS A 15 38.06 31.16 49.88
N LEU A 16 36.74 31.23 50.03
CA LEU A 16 36.08 31.16 51.32
C LEU A 16 36.11 29.72 51.85
N PRO A 17 36.57 29.50 53.09
CA PRO A 17 36.52 28.17 53.69
C PRO A 17 35.06 27.75 53.84
N ASN A 18 34.78 26.45 53.68
CA ASN A 18 33.45 25.87 53.87
C ASN A 18 32.37 26.38 52.88
N VAL A 19 32.76 26.98 51.75
CA VAL A 19 31.85 27.37 50.67
C VAL A 19 32.22 26.63 49.38
N CYS A 20 31.22 26.05 48.72
CA CYS A 20 31.35 25.43 47.41
C CYS A 20 30.46 26.15 46.40
N VAL A 21 31.02 26.63 45.30
CA VAL A 21 30.28 27.35 44.26
C VAL A 21 30.35 26.61 42.94
N VAL A 22 29.20 26.40 42.31
CA VAL A 22 29.06 25.61 41.10
C VAL A 22 28.06 26.25 40.15
N ASP A 23 28.43 26.40 38.88
CA ASP A 23 27.54 26.82 37.81
C ASP A 23 26.95 25.61 37.08
N VAL A 24 25.62 25.56 36.99
CA VAL A 24 24.87 24.59 36.20
C VAL A 24 24.41 25.27 34.91
N LYS A 25 24.89 24.78 33.76
CA LYS A 25 24.72 25.42 32.44
C LYS A 25 23.62 24.75 31.63
N GLY A 26 22.57 25.52 31.28
CA GLY A 26 21.43 25.14 30.45
C GLY A 26 21.17 26.21 29.37
N VAL A 27 19.89 26.53 29.09
CA VAL A 27 19.53 27.74 28.30
C VAL A 27 20.02 29.01 28.99
N GLU A 28 20.05 28.99 30.32
CA GLU A 28 20.63 30.01 31.18
C GLU A 28 21.55 29.33 32.21
N VAL A 29 22.43 30.10 32.86
CA VAL A 29 23.31 29.60 33.92
C VAL A 29 22.64 29.81 35.28
N VAL A 30 22.51 28.74 36.06
CA VAL A 30 22.05 28.80 37.45
C VAL A 30 23.24 28.49 38.36
N ARG A 31 23.55 29.40 39.28
CA ARG A 31 24.65 29.23 40.23
C ARG A 31 24.16 28.61 41.54
N LEU A 32 24.82 27.56 41.99
CA LEU A 32 24.55 26.88 43.25
C LEU A 32 25.71 27.14 44.21
N LEU A 33 25.38 27.59 45.41
CA LEU A 33 26.31 27.76 46.51
C LEU A 33 25.93 26.75 47.60
N GLY A 34 26.92 26.03 48.14
CA GLY A 34 26.79 25.25 49.37
C GLY A 34 27.61 25.93 50.45
N VAL A 35 26.98 26.30 51.56
CA VAL A 35 27.60 27.01 52.69
C VAL A 35 27.49 26.15 53.94
N TYR A 36 28.59 26.01 54.66
CA TYR A 36 28.60 25.45 56.01
C TYR A 36 29.19 26.48 56.97
N ALA A 37 28.34 27.08 57.79
CA ALA A 37 28.69 28.13 58.73
C ALA A 37 28.71 27.57 60.17
N PRO A 38 29.82 26.94 60.62
CA PRO A 38 29.88 26.33 61.94
C PRO A 38 29.86 27.38 63.05
N THR A 39 29.23 27.04 64.18
CA THR A 39 29.18 27.88 65.39
C THR A 39 30.54 28.28 65.96
N SER A 40 31.62 27.58 65.60
CA SER A 40 32.99 27.84 66.05
C SER A 40 33.73 28.95 65.30
N ARG A 41 33.09 29.62 64.31
CA ARG A 41 33.68 30.72 63.54
C ARG A 41 32.72 31.90 63.40
N SER A 42 33.24 33.12 63.49
CA SER A 42 32.51 34.33 63.11
C SER A 42 32.35 34.38 61.59
N TRP A 43 31.13 34.55 61.10
CA TRP A 43 30.81 34.59 59.67
C TRP A 43 30.39 36.00 59.26
N ASN A 44 30.97 36.54 58.18
CA ASN A 44 30.50 37.76 57.55
C ASN A 44 29.75 37.40 56.25
N TRP A 45 28.45 37.67 56.21
CA TRP A 45 27.61 37.35 55.04
C TRP A 45 28.03 38.13 53.79
N GLN A 46 28.60 39.33 53.95
CA GLN A 46 29.10 40.17 52.84
C GLN A 46 30.21 39.48 52.03
N ASP A 47 30.93 38.52 52.61
CA ASP A 47 31.96 37.77 51.90
C ASP A 47 31.36 36.88 50.80
N LEU A 48 30.09 36.48 50.91
CA LEU A 48 29.38 35.69 49.89
C LEU A 48 28.89 36.54 48.70
N SER A 49 28.77 37.86 48.88
CA SER A 49 28.24 38.81 47.87
C SER A 49 28.89 38.69 46.48
N PRO A 50 30.21 38.51 46.32
CA PRO A 50 30.85 38.34 45.00
C PRO A 50 30.38 37.10 44.22
N TYR A 51 29.81 36.12 44.92
CA TYR A 51 29.36 34.86 44.33
C TYR A 51 27.85 34.85 44.03
N VAL A 52 27.10 35.84 44.52
CA VAL A 52 25.67 35.99 44.23
C VAL A 52 25.48 36.45 42.78
N THR A 53 24.61 35.78 42.05
CA THR A 53 24.26 36.14 40.67
C THR A 53 22.75 36.34 40.53
N LYS A 54 22.33 36.93 39.40
CA LYS A 54 20.91 37.16 39.07
C LYS A 54 20.03 35.91 39.15
N LYS A 55 20.62 34.72 39.03
CA LYS A 55 19.96 33.41 39.15
C LYS A 55 20.85 32.46 39.95
N CYS A 56 20.72 32.53 41.26
CA CYS A 56 21.49 31.68 42.17
C CYS A 56 20.63 31.08 43.28
N ILE A 57 21.11 29.97 43.84
CA ILE A 57 20.54 29.31 45.01
C ILE A 57 21.68 29.00 45.98
N ILE A 58 21.51 29.38 47.24
CA ILE A 58 22.46 29.19 48.33
C ILE A 58 21.83 28.20 49.29
N TYR A 59 22.38 26.99 49.37
CA TYR A 59 22.02 25.97 50.36
C TYR A 59 23.03 26.00 51.49
N GLY A 60 22.59 25.80 52.72
CA GLY A 60 23.56 25.63 53.78
C GLY A 60 22.98 25.31 55.14
N ASP A 61 23.86 24.76 55.98
CA ASP A 61 23.73 24.81 57.43
C ASP A 61 24.25 26.18 57.86
N PHE A 62 23.32 27.08 58.17
CA PHE A 62 23.61 28.44 58.60
C PHE A 62 23.81 28.53 60.13
N ASN A 63 23.50 27.46 60.88
CA ASN A 63 23.47 27.45 62.35
C ASN A 63 22.66 28.59 63.00
N ILE A 64 21.68 29.14 62.27
CA ILE A 64 20.78 30.21 62.69
C ILE A 64 19.37 29.69 62.52
N ASP A 65 18.57 29.73 63.58
CA ASP A 65 17.14 29.48 63.51
C ASP A 65 16.42 30.84 63.50
N PHE A 66 15.56 31.09 62.51
CA PHE A 66 14.92 32.40 62.36
C PHE A 66 13.96 32.75 63.50
N CYS A 67 13.44 31.76 64.22
CA CYS A 67 12.57 31.98 65.37
C CYS A 67 13.35 32.09 66.68
N GLN A 68 14.48 31.39 66.81
CA GLN A 68 15.24 31.30 68.07
C GLN A 68 16.45 32.25 68.13
N ASP A 69 17.04 32.65 67.00
CA ASP A 69 18.26 33.48 66.93
C ASP A 69 18.02 34.87 66.29
N ILE A 70 17.02 35.61 66.78
CA ILE A 70 16.49 36.84 66.17
C ILE A 70 17.60 37.82 65.70
N GLN A 71 18.58 38.15 66.55
CA GLN A 71 19.65 39.11 66.17
C GLN A 71 20.56 38.60 65.05
N LYS A 72 20.87 37.30 65.02
CA LYS A 72 21.70 36.70 63.95
C LYS A 72 20.87 36.53 62.67
N ALA A 73 19.60 36.20 62.82
CA ALA A 73 18.63 36.11 61.74
C ALA A 73 18.45 37.47 61.05
N GLU A 74 18.32 38.57 61.80
CA GLU A 74 18.23 39.93 61.25
C GLU A 74 19.45 40.29 60.39
N SER A 75 20.66 39.98 60.87
CA SER A 75 21.89 40.25 60.09
C SER A 75 21.95 39.44 58.78
N LEU A 76 21.56 38.17 58.81
CA LEU A 76 21.53 37.29 57.63
C LEU A 76 20.41 37.70 56.64
N LEU A 77 19.22 38.00 57.15
CA LEU A 77 18.06 38.42 56.35
C LEU A 77 18.28 39.79 55.72
N SER A 78 18.86 40.75 56.44
CA SER A 78 19.20 42.06 55.88
C SER A 78 20.19 41.94 54.72
N TRP A 79 21.21 41.09 54.85
CA TRP A 79 22.15 40.82 53.75
C TRP A 79 21.45 40.13 52.56
N ALA A 80 20.55 39.18 52.83
CA ALA A 80 19.79 38.49 51.80
C ALA A 80 18.85 39.45 51.03
N ASP A 81 18.18 40.36 51.74
CA ASP A 81 17.29 41.37 51.15
C ASP A 81 18.05 42.35 50.25
N GLU A 82 19.24 42.81 50.66
CA GLU A 82 20.14 43.65 49.83
C GLU A 82 20.49 42.98 48.48
N HIS A 83 20.44 41.64 48.43
CA HIS A 83 20.83 40.83 47.28
C HIS A 83 19.63 40.17 46.58
N PHE A 84 18.41 40.54 46.95
CA PHE A 84 17.15 39.98 46.43
C PHE A 84 17.09 38.44 46.51
N LEU A 85 17.49 37.91 47.67
CA LEU A 85 17.51 36.48 47.99
C LEU A 85 16.32 36.13 48.89
N ALA A 86 15.36 35.35 48.36
CA ALA A 86 14.22 34.90 49.15
C ALA A 86 14.58 33.63 49.96
N PRO A 87 14.23 33.55 51.26
CA PRO A 87 14.43 32.34 52.07
C PRO A 87 13.40 31.25 51.74
N PHE A 88 13.85 30.00 51.76
CA PHE A 88 13.06 28.79 51.57
C PHE A 88 13.36 27.82 52.72
N LEU A 89 12.41 27.74 53.65
CA LEU A 89 12.45 26.88 54.82
C LEU A 89 11.84 25.50 54.50
N THR A 90 12.31 24.48 55.21
CA THR A 90 11.76 23.12 55.18
C THR A 90 10.46 22.99 56.00
N GLY A 91 10.24 23.89 56.95
CA GLY A 91 9.09 23.90 57.87
C GLY A 91 9.17 22.87 58.99
N MET A 92 10.34 22.23 59.19
CA MET A 92 10.59 21.23 60.22
C MET A 92 12.03 21.37 60.75
N PRO A 93 12.33 20.90 61.97
CA PRO A 93 13.69 20.87 62.49
C PRO A 93 14.62 20.03 61.60
N THR A 94 15.80 20.57 61.28
CA THR A 94 16.78 19.88 60.42
C THR A 94 17.97 19.35 61.22
N SER A 95 18.20 19.84 62.44
CA SER A 95 19.20 19.26 63.35
C SER A 95 18.64 18.01 64.06
N LEU A 96 19.42 16.92 64.14
CA LEU A 96 19.03 15.76 64.97
C LEU A 96 19.45 15.91 66.44
N ARG A 97 20.20 16.97 66.77
CA ARG A 97 20.68 17.26 68.14
C ARG A 97 19.82 18.30 68.87
N SER A 98 18.97 19.02 68.14
CA SER A 98 18.14 20.10 68.68
C SER A 98 16.92 20.33 67.81
N ASP A 99 15.87 20.93 68.37
CA ASP A 99 14.62 21.24 67.66
C ASP A 99 14.74 22.52 66.80
N ARG A 100 15.85 22.65 66.07
CA ARG A 100 16.21 23.87 65.34
C ARG A 100 16.19 23.63 63.83
N GLU A 101 15.65 24.60 63.10
CA GLU A 101 15.68 24.64 61.63
C GLU A 101 16.86 25.51 61.19
N VAL A 102 18.00 24.86 60.91
CA VAL A 102 19.27 25.53 60.58
C VAL A 102 19.75 25.26 59.15
N ASP A 103 19.16 24.27 58.49
CA ASP A 103 19.44 23.91 57.10
C ASP A 103 18.29 24.39 56.20
N TYR A 104 18.56 25.42 55.41
CA TYR A 104 17.58 25.99 54.49
C TYR A 104 18.28 26.56 53.25
N ALA A 105 17.50 27.16 52.35
CA ALA A 105 18.03 27.74 51.13
C ALA A 105 17.60 29.20 50.95
N PHE A 106 18.43 29.97 50.26
CA PHE A 106 18.07 31.26 49.70
C PHE A 106 18.11 31.18 48.18
N ALA A 107 17.14 31.78 47.47
CA ALA A 107 17.16 31.82 46.02
C ALA A 107 16.86 33.20 45.45
N SER A 108 17.57 33.57 44.39
CA SER A 108 17.34 34.79 43.63
C SER A 108 16.74 34.46 42.26
N ASN A 109 15.57 35.04 41.98
CA ASN A 109 14.88 34.97 40.67
C ASN A 109 14.62 33.54 40.14
N ILE A 110 14.49 32.58 41.06
CA ILE A 110 14.13 31.18 40.81
C ILE A 110 13.24 30.73 41.96
N ASN A 111 12.06 30.19 41.64
CA ASN A 111 11.21 29.55 42.65
C ASN A 111 11.63 28.09 42.82
N ILE A 112 11.95 27.68 44.04
CA ILE A 112 12.35 26.31 44.38
C ILE A 112 11.35 25.69 45.35
N THR A 113 11.33 24.36 45.39
CA THR A 113 10.66 23.62 46.46
C THR A 113 11.72 22.92 47.27
N ILE A 114 11.67 23.04 48.59
CA ILE A 114 12.60 22.42 49.53
C ILE A 114 11.81 21.56 50.54
N GLN A 115 12.35 20.41 50.91
CA GLN A 115 11.77 19.52 51.92
C GLN A 115 12.87 18.80 52.69
N ALA A 116 12.63 18.51 53.97
CA ALA A 116 13.50 17.65 54.76
C ALA A 116 13.34 16.17 54.35
N TYR A 117 14.43 15.41 54.31
CA TYR A 117 14.40 13.98 54.01
C TYR A 117 13.80 13.16 55.16
N SER A 118 12.76 12.39 54.90
CA SER A 118 12.03 11.63 55.92
C SER A 118 12.60 10.23 56.24
N GLY A 119 13.74 9.84 55.65
CA GLY A 119 14.35 8.52 55.84
C GLY A 119 15.46 8.50 56.89
N LYS A 120 15.98 7.29 57.20
CA LYS A 120 17.13 7.12 58.10
C LYS A 120 18.38 7.76 57.48
N THR A 121 19.07 8.61 58.26
CA THR A 121 20.34 9.27 57.89
C THR A 121 21.44 8.89 58.89
N THR A 122 22.68 8.85 58.43
CA THR A 122 23.88 8.67 59.28
C THR A 122 24.52 10.00 59.67
N SER A 123 24.02 11.12 59.15
CA SER A 123 24.43 12.47 59.53
C SER A 123 23.70 12.93 60.79
N ASP A 124 24.31 13.85 61.53
CA ASP A 124 23.72 14.59 62.63
C ASP A 124 22.71 15.67 62.20
N HIS A 125 22.52 15.86 60.89
CA HIS A 125 21.48 16.69 60.28
C HIS A 125 20.61 15.86 59.32
N VAL A 126 19.36 16.28 59.17
CA VAL A 126 18.41 15.76 58.19
C VAL A 126 18.73 16.38 56.83
N PRO A 127 19.06 15.58 55.79
CA PRO A 127 19.34 16.13 54.47
C PRO A 127 18.16 16.91 53.91
N ILE A 128 18.42 18.09 53.33
CA ILE A 128 17.43 18.85 52.58
C ILE A 128 17.42 18.45 51.10
N LEU A 129 16.23 18.28 50.54
CA LEU A 129 15.99 17.96 49.14
C LEU A 129 15.34 19.15 48.45
N SER A 130 15.86 19.54 47.28
CA SER A 130 15.31 20.65 46.50
C SER A 130 15.09 20.29 45.03
N VAL A 131 13.99 20.77 44.46
CA VAL A 131 13.68 20.64 43.03
C VAL A 131 13.86 22.00 42.34
N ILE A 132 14.83 22.05 41.42
CA ILE A 132 15.20 23.27 40.69
C ILE A 132 14.59 23.24 39.28
N PRO A 133 13.73 24.20 38.90
CA PRO A 133 13.20 24.28 37.55
C PRO A 133 14.31 24.70 36.56
N PHE A 134 14.69 23.82 35.65
CA PHE A 134 15.84 24.02 34.76
C PHE A 134 15.52 23.68 33.29
N LYS A 135 15.80 24.62 32.36
CA LYS A 135 15.64 24.41 30.91
C LYS A 135 16.99 24.07 30.28
N ILE A 136 17.08 22.91 29.62
CA ILE A 136 18.27 22.47 28.90
C ILE A 136 18.21 22.97 27.45
N GLU A 137 19.33 23.42 26.88
CA GLU A 137 19.43 23.61 25.43
C GLU A 137 19.17 22.26 24.74
N GLN A 138 18.02 22.14 24.07
CA GLN A 138 17.80 21.03 23.16
C GLN A 138 18.71 21.23 21.95
N ASN A 139 19.96 20.81 22.07
CA ASN A 139 20.70 20.36 20.91
C ASN A 139 19.84 19.26 20.30
N ASN A 140 19.43 19.43 19.05
CA ASN A 140 18.79 18.35 18.31
C ASN A 140 19.81 17.23 18.25
N VAL A 141 19.68 16.19 19.08
CA VAL A 141 20.59 15.05 19.10
C VAL A 141 19.83 13.87 18.53
N GLY A 142 20.41 13.25 17.49
CA GLY A 142 19.89 12.01 16.93
C GLY A 142 20.25 10.85 17.84
N LYS A 143 19.32 9.90 18.00
CA LYS A 143 19.58 8.62 18.66
C LYS A 143 19.56 7.52 17.59
N ASN A 144 20.56 6.65 17.59
CA ASN A 144 20.58 5.47 16.73
C ASN A 144 20.95 4.23 17.55
N VAL A 145 20.00 3.30 17.67
CA VAL A 145 20.20 2.02 18.35
C VAL A 145 20.81 1.02 17.37
N HIS A 146 21.96 0.43 17.70
CA HIS A 146 22.55 -0.66 16.95
C HIS A 146 21.74 -1.96 17.16
N TRP A 147 20.63 -2.08 16.43
CA TRP A 147 19.70 -3.21 16.57
C TRP A 147 20.32 -4.59 16.31
N LYS A 148 21.40 -4.68 15.50
CA LYS A 148 22.15 -5.92 15.33
C LYS A 148 22.89 -6.35 16.60
N VAL A 149 23.51 -5.41 17.30
CA VAL A 149 24.20 -5.67 18.57
C VAL A 149 23.16 -5.99 19.65
N PHE A 150 22.07 -5.22 19.71
CA PHE A 150 20.93 -5.50 20.58
C PHE A 150 20.37 -6.92 20.37
N SER A 151 20.17 -7.33 19.10
CA SER A 151 19.70 -8.67 18.75
C SER A 151 20.71 -9.77 19.12
N LEU A 152 22.01 -9.51 18.98
CA LEU A 152 23.04 -10.46 19.38
C LEU A 152 23.05 -10.68 20.89
N PHE A 153 22.99 -9.60 21.68
CA PHE A 153 22.99 -9.68 23.14
C PHE A 153 21.71 -10.27 23.70
N THR A 154 20.55 -9.97 23.12
CA THR A 154 19.28 -10.62 23.52
C THR A 154 19.28 -12.12 23.22
N LYS A 155 19.86 -12.55 22.08
CA LYS A 155 20.06 -13.97 21.79
C LYS A 155 21.04 -14.64 22.76
N TYR A 156 22.14 -13.98 23.08
CA TYR A 156 23.14 -14.52 24.01
C TYR A 156 22.64 -14.65 25.45
N THR A 157 21.78 -13.72 25.87
CA THR A 157 21.19 -13.71 27.22
C THR A 157 19.89 -14.48 27.33
N PHE A 158 19.36 -15.02 26.22
CA PHE A 158 18.07 -15.71 26.18
C PHE A 158 18.02 -16.91 27.13
N SER A 159 19.02 -17.79 27.08
CA SER A 159 19.09 -18.99 27.93
C SER A 159 19.15 -18.67 29.43
N PHE A 160 19.77 -17.54 29.80
CA PHE A 160 19.79 -17.06 31.18
C PHE A 160 18.39 -16.65 31.65
N TRP A 161 17.65 -15.88 30.83
CA TRP A 161 16.28 -15.46 31.16
C TRP A 161 15.29 -16.62 31.13
N GLU A 162 15.47 -17.55 30.19
CA GLU A 162 14.65 -18.76 30.07
C GLU A 162 14.77 -19.67 31.30
N GLY A 163 15.99 -19.84 31.84
CA GLY A 163 16.21 -20.62 33.06
C GLY A 163 15.59 -20.01 34.32
N LEU A 164 15.25 -18.72 34.31
CA LEU A 164 14.62 -18.01 35.43
C LEU A 164 13.08 -18.01 35.37
N TRP A 165 12.48 -18.41 34.24
CA TRP A 165 11.02 -18.40 34.05
C TRP A 165 10.26 -19.44 34.90
N ASN A 166 10.95 -20.37 35.56
CA ASN A 166 10.36 -21.45 36.35
C ASN A 166 10.17 -21.12 37.85
N PHE A 167 10.33 -19.87 38.29
CA PHE A 167 10.19 -19.48 39.70
C PHE A 167 8.92 -18.67 39.98
N ASP A 168 8.33 -18.85 41.17
CA ASP A 168 7.04 -18.31 41.65
C ASP A 168 6.90 -16.77 41.71
N ASN A 169 7.84 -16.00 41.14
CA ASN A 169 7.88 -14.53 41.19
C ASN A 169 7.97 -13.88 39.80
N LEU A 170 7.01 -14.22 38.92
CA LEU A 170 6.94 -13.74 37.53
C LEU A 170 6.89 -12.21 37.40
N ASP A 171 6.25 -11.50 38.33
CA ASP A 171 6.12 -10.03 38.25
C ASP A 171 7.44 -9.29 38.52
N ILE A 172 8.26 -9.81 39.42
CA ILE A 172 9.59 -9.25 39.70
C ILE A 172 10.51 -9.54 38.51
N LEU A 173 10.46 -10.77 38.00
CA LEU A 173 11.24 -11.20 36.85
C LEU A 173 10.87 -10.43 35.56
N TYR A 174 9.59 -10.18 35.31
CA TYR A 174 9.12 -9.37 34.19
C TYR A 174 9.64 -7.93 34.28
N ASN A 175 9.60 -7.33 35.46
CA ASN A 175 10.13 -5.99 35.69
C ASN A 175 11.64 -5.94 35.48
N ASP A 176 12.37 -6.93 35.95
CA ASP A 176 13.83 -6.97 35.80
C ASP A 176 14.27 -7.28 34.37
N TYR A 177 13.52 -8.13 33.65
CA TYR A 177 13.70 -8.35 32.22
C TYR A 177 13.42 -7.08 31.40
N THR A 178 12.35 -6.36 31.74
CA THR A 178 12.00 -5.10 31.07
C THR A 178 13.05 -4.01 31.32
N LYS A 179 13.54 -3.89 32.55
CA LYS A 179 14.68 -3.01 32.89
C LYS A 179 15.93 -3.42 32.12
N PHE A 180 16.22 -4.71 32.01
CA PHE A 180 17.35 -5.23 31.24
C PHE A 180 17.25 -4.82 29.76
N LEU A 181 16.09 -5.03 29.11
CA LEU A 181 15.88 -4.64 27.72
C LEU A 181 16.02 -3.12 27.51
N PHE A 182 15.52 -2.33 28.45
CA PHE A 182 15.66 -0.89 28.43
C PHE A 182 17.12 -0.44 28.54
N LEU A 183 17.86 -1.00 29.51
CA LEU A 183 19.28 -0.72 29.71
C LEU A 183 20.12 -1.19 28.51
N LEU A 184 19.83 -2.36 27.96
CA LEU A 184 20.49 -2.89 26.78
C LEU A 184 20.24 -1.99 25.55
N SER A 185 19.00 -1.53 25.35
CA SER A 185 18.65 -0.59 24.28
C SER A 185 19.42 0.72 24.44
N ALA A 186 19.47 1.26 25.66
CA ALA A 186 20.22 2.47 25.98
C ALA A 186 21.73 2.30 25.72
N ARG A 187 22.31 1.15 26.08
CA ARG A 187 23.73 0.82 25.85
C ARG A 187 24.05 0.59 24.38
N CYS A 188 23.11 0.06 23.61
CA CYS A 188 23.23 -0.08 22.16
C CYS A 188 22.93 1.22 21.39
N THR A 189 22.54 2.30 22.08
CA THR A 189 22.19 3.58 21.45
C THR A 189 23.40 4.52 21.39
N ILE A 190 23.80 4.89 20.18
CA ILE A 190 24.76 5.97 19.94
C ILE A 190 23.99 7.28 19.77
N VAL A 191 24.47 8.32 20.44
CA VAL A 191 23.89 9.67 20.43
C VAL A 191 24.82 10.59 19.63
N PHE A 192 24.29 11.32 18.65
CA PHE A 192 25.08 12.18 17.78
C PHE A 192 24.42 13.55 17.52
N PRO A 193 25.20 14.64 17.42
CA PRO A 193 24.66 15.98 17.19
C PRO A 193 24.02 16.12 15.80
N ILE A 194 22.82 16.70 15.73
CA ILE A 194 22.16 17.09 14.48
C ILE A 194 22.53 18.56 14.22
N GLU A 195 23.65 18.78 13.52
CA GLU A 195 23.92 20.11 12.97
C GLU A 195 22.89 20.42 11.86
N LYS A 196 22.42 21.68 11.78
CA LYS A 196 21.53 22.16 10.71
C LYS A 196 22.23 21.96 9.36
N TYR A 197 21.83 20.90 8.66
CA TYR A 197 22.51 20.37 7.48
C TYR A 197 22.27 21.19 6.19
N ARG A 198 22.68 22.47 6.19
CA ARG A 198 22.95 23.25 4.98
C ARG A 198 24.13 24.19 5.24
N PRO A 199 25.31 23.98 4.63
CA PRO A 199 26.33 25.01 4.64
C PRO A 199 25.80 26.23 3.90
N ALA A 200 25.91 27.42 4.50
CA ALA A 200 25.61 28.66 3.82
C ALA A 200 26.55 28.81 2.61
N ILE A 201 26.03 29.32 1.49
CA ILE A 201 26.86 29.69 0.33
C ILE A 201 27.92 30.70 0.83
N PRO A 202 29.21 30.57 0.44
CA PRO A 202 30.27 31.49 0.88
C PRO A 202 29.87 32.95 0.66
N ALA A 203 30.29 33.83 1.56
CA ALA A 203 29.87 35.24 1.52
C ALA A 203 30.28 35.91 0.20
N GLU A 204 31.45 35.54 -0.31
CA GLU A 204 32.05 35.99 -1.56
C GLU A 204 31.16 35.60 -2.75
N LEU A 205 30.67 34.35 -2.76
CA LEU A 205 29.81 33.85 -3.82
C LEU A 205 28.40 34.46 -3.76
N ARG A 206 27.89 34.76 -2.55
CA ARG A 206 26.63 35.49 -2.37
C ARG A 206 26.73 36.94 -2.87
N SER A 207 27.82 37.62 -2.55
CA SER A 207 28.11 38.97 -3.05
C SER A 207 28.24 38.98 -4.57
N PHE A 208 28.91 37.99 -5.16
CA PHE A 208 29.05 37.85 -6.60
C PHE A 208 27.70 37.63 -7.31
N LEU A 209 26.84 36.76 -6.77
CA LEU A 209 25.48 36.55 -7.29
C LEU A 209 24.61 37.81 -7.17
N SER A 210 24.77 38.57 -6.08
CA SER A 210 24.09 39.85 -5.88
C SER A 210 24.53 40.88 -6.93
N PHE A 211 25.84 40.97 -7.21
CA PHE A 211 26.40 41.82 -8.25
C PHE A 211 25.87 41.47 -9.65
N ILE A 212 25.86 40.19 -10.02
CA ILE A 212 25.28 39.72 -11.29
C ILE A 212 23.81 40.11 -11.39
N ARG A 213 23.06 40.00 -10.29
CA ARG A 213 21.65 40.37 -10.25
C ARG A 213 21.44 41.86 -10.43
N ALA A 214 22.28 42.69 -9.82
CA ALA A 214 22.27 44.15 -10.02
C ALA A 214 22.58 44.53 -11.48
N LEU A 215 23.58 43.89 -12.09
CA LEU A 215 23.90 44.07 -13.51
C LEU A 215 22.77 43.60 -14.42
N SER A 216 22.11 42.48 -14.09
CA SER A 216 20.95 41.98 -14.83
C SER A 216 19.78 42.97 -14.79
N PHE A 217 19.51 43.59 -13.63
CA PHE A 217 18.48 44.62 -13.53
C PHE A 217 18.85 45.88 -14.31
N ARG A 218 20.13 46.29 -14.28
CA ARG A 218 20.63 47.42 -15.09
C ARG A 218 20.50 47.13 -16.59
N GLN A 219 20.88 45.93 -17.03
CA GLN A 219 20.73 45.45 -18.40
C GLN A 219 19.26 45.46 -18.85
N MET A 220 18.32 45.03 -18.00
CA MET A 220 16.89 45.05 -18.32
C MET A 220 16.36 46.47 -18.52
N ARG A 221 16.85 47.45 -17.76
CA ARG A 221 16.46 48.86 -17.90
C ARG A 221 17.07 49.52 -19.12
N THR A 222 18.37 49.31 -19.37
CA THR A 222 19.09 50.02 -20.44
C THR A 222 19.03 49.32 -21.80
N LYS A 223 18.59 48.05 -21.84
CA LYS A 223 18.54 47.19 -23.04
C LYS A 223 19.86 47.05 -23.81
N CYS A 224 20.99 47.45 -23.22
CA CYS A 224 22.33 47.33 -23.80
C CYS A 224 22.72 45.85 -24.02
N SER A 225 23.23 45.55 -25.22
CA SER A 225 23.62 44.21 -25.66
C SER A 225 24.94 43.76 -25.03
N GLU A 226 25.89 44.67 -24.80
CA GLU A 226 27.18 44.34 -24.15
C GLU A 226 26.96 43.88 -22.70
N LEU A 227 26.14 44.60 -21.94
CA LEU A 227 25.74 44.23 -20.57
C LEU A 227 25.02 42.88 -20.51
N ARG A 228 24.28 42.52 -21.56
CA ARG A 228 23.63 41.19 -21.66
C ARG A 228 24.66 40.08 -21.81
N ASN A 229 25.67 40.29 -22.65
CA ASN A 229 26.75 39.33 -22.84
C ASN A 229 27.60 39.18 -21.57
N GLU A 230 27.86 40.29 -20.87
CA GLU A 230 28.58 40.31 -19.61
C GLU A 230 27.83 39.58 -18.49
N VAL A 231 26.53 39.86 -18.29
CA VAL A 231 25.67 39.14 -17.31
C VAL A 231 25.61 37.65 -17.64
N ASN A 232 25.53 37.28 -18.91
CA ASN A 232 25.54 35.88 -19.33
C ASN A 232 26.89 35.20 -19.07
N CYS A 233 28.00 35.90 -19.30
CA CYS A 233 29.35 35.40 -19.02
C CYS A 233 29.56 35.20 -17.51
N LEU A 234 29.31 36.23 -16.71
CA LEU A 234 29.41 36.17 -15.25
C LEU A 234 28.44 35.15 -14.65
N GLY A 235 27.24 35.01 -15.21
CA GLY A 235 26.27 33.99 -14.82
C GLY A 235 26.75 32.55 -15.09
N LYS A 236 27.52 32.32 -16.17
CA LYS A 236 28.16 31.02 -16.43
C LYS A 236 29.27 30.74 -15.42
N ILE A 237 30.08 31.74 -15.08
CA ILE A 237 31.14 31.64 -14.07
C ILE A 237 30.54 31.33 -12.69
N ALA A 238 29.50 32.06 -12.27
CA ALA A 238 28.81 31.81 -11.01
C ALA A 238 28.19 30.40 -10.92
N LYS A 239 27.62 29.90 -12.03
CA LYS A 239 27.12 28.52 -12.11
C LYS A 239 28.23 27.48 -11.98
N LYS A 240 29.41 27.73 -12.58
CA LYS A 240 30.58 26.85 -12.47
C LYS A 240 31.10 26.81 -11.03
N GLU A 241 31.22 27.96 -10.38
CA GLU A 241 31.69 28.05 -8.99
C GLU A 241 30.70 27.47 -7.97
N LEU A 242 29.38 27.72 -8.15
CA LEU A 242 28.35 27.04 -7.35
C LEU A 242 28.43 25.52 -7.52
N LYS A 243 28.63 25.04 -8.75
CA LYS A 243 28.75 23.60 -9.03
C LYS A 243 29.99 23.01 -8.36
N ASN A 244 31.13 23.71 -8.42
CA ASN A 244 32.37 23.31 -7.75
C ASN A 244 32.16 23.25 -6.22
N PHE A 245 31.61 24.30 -5.61
CA PHE A 245 31.31 24.36 -4.16
C PHE A 245 30.39 23.22 -3.70
N PHE A 246 29.31 22.95 -4.44
CA PHE A 246 28.41 21.85 -4.06
C PHE A 246 29.03 20.48 -4.32
N SER A 247 29.87 20.31 -5.34
CA SER A 247 30.48 19.01 -5.66
C SER A 247 31.59 18.58 -4.69
N SER A 248 32.42 19.52 -4.21
CA SER A 248 33.47 19.24 -3.23
C SER A 248 32.90 18.91 -1.85
N ASN A 249 31.89 19.66 -1.40
CA ASN A 249 31.22 19.42 -0.10
C ASN A 249 30.27 18.22 -0.11
N LEU A 250 29.64 17.89 -1.24
CA LEU A 250 28.78 16.70 -1.34
C LEU A 250 29.58 15.42 -1.14
N SER A 251 30.84 15.38 -1.60
CA SER A 251 31.72 14.22 -1.52
C SER A 251 32.14 13.90 -0.07
N SER A 252 32.44 14.92 0.74
CA SER A 252 32.76 14.78 2.17
C SER A 252 31.52 14.44 3.00
N VAL A 253 30.38 15.07 2.70
CA VAL A 253 29.08 14.82 3.33
C VAL A 253 28.58 13.39 3.07
N LEU A 254 28.74 12.87 1.86
CA LEU A 254 28.31 11.51 1.51
C LEU A 254 29.16 10.42 2.18
N ARG A 255 30.47 10.66 2.36
CA ARG A 255 31.37 9.73 3.09
C ARG A 255 31.00 9.63 4.57
N PHE A 256 30.64 10.75 5.21
CA PHE A 256 30.27 10.77 6.63
C PHE A 256 28.84 10.28 6.90
N ARG A 257 27.94 10.43 5.93
CA ARG A 257 26.51 10.06 6.08
C ARG A 257 26.23 8.58 5.82
N ASN A 258 27.04 7.90 4.99
CA ASN A 258 26.87 6.49 4.67
C ASN A 258 27.30 5.53 5.81
N SER A 259 27.94 6.03 6.87
CA SER A 259 28.31 5.23 8.05
C SER A 259 27.22 5.18 9.14
N SER A 260 26.15 6.00 9.08
CA SER A 260 25.42 6.38 10.30
C SER A 260 23.87 6.45 10.26
N SER A 261 23.12 5.85 9.31
CA SER A 261 21.64 5.90 9.43
C SER A 261 20.84 4.79 8.69
N PRO A 262 19.81 4.19 9.33
CA PRO A 262 18.80 3.35 8.68
C PRO A 262 17.66 4.19 8.07
N ALA A 263 17.39 3.96 6.78
CA ALA A 263 16.52 4.78 5.90
C ALA A 263 15.00 4.77 6.18
N GLY A 264 14.51 4.21 7.29
CA GLY A 264 13.08 3.95 7.53
C GLY A 264 12.22 5.17 7.91
N ASN A 265 12.74 6.11 8.70
CA ASN A 265 11.91 7.16 9.33
C ASN A 265 11.64 8.39 8.45
N PHE A 266 12.41 8.59 7.38
CA PHE A 266 12.26 9.75 6.50
C PHE A 266 11.10 9.61 5.52
N PHE A 267 10.74 8.38 5.12
CA PHE A 267 9.60 8.11 4.25
C PHE A 267 8.28 8.55 4.91
N TRP A 268 8.04 8.11 6.14
CA TRP A 268 6.77 8.38 6.84
C TRP A 268 6.61 9.84 7.27
N SER A 269 7.69 10.53 7.65
CA SER A 269 7.59 11.95 8.05
C SER A 269 7.27 12.88 6.87
N ARG A 270 7.76 12.57 5.66
CA ARG A 270 7.45 13.34 4.44
C ARG A 270 6.09 12.97 3.84
N SER A 271 5.74 11.69 3.81
CA SER A 271 4.42 11.24 3.34
C SER A 271 3.30 11.78 4.23
N LYS A 272 3.47 11.79 5.57
CA LYS A 272 2.51 12.40 6.50
C LYS A 272 2.35 13.92 6.33
N LYS A 273 3.39 14.64 5.89
CA LYS A 273 3.32 16.10 5.66
C LYS A 273 2.59 16.47 4.36
N HIS A 274 2.61 15.58 3.36
CA HIS A 274 1.89 15.78 2.09
C HIS A 274 0.47 15.20 2.10
N LEU A 275 0.14 14.30 3.05
CA LEU A 275 -1.16 13.64 3.15
C LEU A 275 -2.03 14.13 4.31
N LYS A 276 -1.59 15.11 5.10
CA LYS A 276 -2.47 15.77 6.07
C LYS A 276 -3.24 16.89 5.35
N PRO A 277 -4.55 16.74 5.07
CA PRO A 277 -5.39 17.94 4.97
C PRO A 277 -5.26 18.69 6.30
N SER A 278 -5.15 20.01 6.24
CA SER A 278 -5.42 20.83 7.43
C SER A 278 -6.88 20.55 7.79
N SER A 279 -7.11 19.73 8.81
CA SER A 279 -8.46 19.56 9.36
C SER A 279 -8.96 20.94 9.75
N SER A 280 -10.10 21.36 9.22
CA SER A 280 -10.84 22.51 9.74
C SER A 280 -11.07 22.28 11.23
N SER A 281 -10.80 23.29 12.05
CA SER A 281 -11.15 23.27 13.47
C SER A 281 -12.66 23.15 13.57
N VAL A 282 -13.16 22.02 14.08
CA VAL A 282 -14.59 21.80 14.35
C VAL A 282 -15.09 22.94 15.24
N HIS A 283 -16.17 23.61 14.83
CA HIS A 283 -16.71 24.75 15.56
C HIS A 283 -17.42 24.28 16.84
N ALA A 284 -17.37 25.08 17.90
CA ALA A 284 -18.02 24.77 19.17
C ALA A 284 -19.54 24.66 18.95
N LEU A 285 -20.20 23.64 19.53
CA LEU A 285 -21.65 23.54 19.48
C LEU A 285 -22.27 24.32 20.63
N ILE A 286 -23.34 25.06 20.34
CA ILE A 286 -24.11 25.74 21.38
C ILE A 286 -25.11 24.73 21.93
N ASP A 287 -25.03 24.44 23.23
CA ASP A 287 -25.99 23.57 23.90
C ASP A 287 -27.37 24.25 24.05
N SER A 288 -28.37 23.50 24.53
CA SER A 288 -29.73 24.00 24.76
C SER A 288 -29.80 25.13 25.80
N SER A 289 -28.73 25.38 26.55
CA SER A 289 -28.60 26.48 27.52
C SER A 289 -27.95 27.74 26.94
N GLY A 290 -27.53 27.72 25.67
CA GLY A 290 -26.87 28.84 25.00
C GLY A 290 -25.35 28.90 25.20
N LYS A 291 -24.73 27.86 25.79
CA LYS A 291 -23.29 27.84 26.09
C LYS A 291 -22.52 27.13 24.99
N ALA A 292 -21.46 27.79 24.49
CA ALA A 292 -20.58 27.22 23.48
C ALA A 292 -19.69 26.12 24.09
N ASN A 293 -19.93 24.88 23.67
CA ASN A 293 -19.22 23.70 24.12
C ASN A 293 -18.15 23.28 23.10
N LYS A 294 -16.91 23.15 23.59
CA LYS A 294 -15.74 22.70 22.82
C LYS A 294 -15.30 21.28 23.17
N ASP A 295 -15.95 20.66 24.15
CA ASP A 295 -15.66 19.29 24.52
C ASP A 295 -16.21 18.33 23.45
N PRO A 296 -15.37 17.48 22.84
CA PRO A 296 -15.81 16.62 21.75
C PRO A 296 -16.92 15.63 22.12
N VAL A 297 -16.97 15.17 23.38
CA VAL A 297 -17.97 14.19 23.83
C VAL A 297 -19.32 14.87 23.94
N LEU A 298 -19.38 16.00 24.64
CA LEU A 298 -20.60 16.78 24.79
C LEU A 298 -21.12 17.31 23.44
N MET A 299 -20.22 17.67 22.52
CA MET A 299 -20.63 18.05 21.16
C MET A 299 -21.26 16.88 20.40
N CYS A 300 -20.75 15.66 20.56
CA CYS A 300 -21.36 14.48 19.96
C CYS A 300 -22.74 14.18 20.56
N GLU A 301 -22.92 14.34 21.87
CA GLU A 301 -24.21 14.14 22.55
C GLU A 301 -25.27 15.14 22.05
N VAL A 302 -24.93 16.43 22.02
CA VAL A 302 -25.84 17.47 21.49
C VAL A 302 -26.22 17.22 20.04
N ALA A 303 -25.26 16.78 19.21
CA ALA A 303 -25.53 16.45 17.82
C ALA A 303 -26.39 15.16 17.69
N ALA A 304 -26.16 14.16 18.53
CA ALA A 304 -26.95 12.93 18.55
C ALA A 304 -28.41 13.23 18.92
N ASP A 305 -28.66 13.99 19.99
CA ASP A 305 -30.00 14.41 20.40
C ASP A 305 -30.71 15.19 19.29
N TYR A 306 -29.98 16.09 18.60
CA TYR A 306 -30.50 16.84 17.46
C TYR A 306 -30.93 15.92 16.31
N TYR A 307 -30.09 14.94 15.93
CA TYR A 307 -30.43 13.98 14.88
C TYR A 307 -31.57 13.05 15.30
N GLU A 308 -31.58 12.55 16.53
CA GLU A 308 -32.67 11.71 17.04
C GLU A 308 -34.00 12.45 17.02
N LYS A 309 -34.01 13.73 17.38
CA LYS A 309 -35.21 14.57 17.32
C LYS A 309 -35.73 14.73 15.89
N ILE A 310 -34.86 15.01 14.93
CA ILE A 310 -35.22 15.21 13.51
C ILE A 310 -35.68 13.92 12.86
N PHE A 311 -34.98 12.83 13.15
CA PHE A 311 -35.14 11.56 12.45
C PHE A 311 -36.01 10.55 13.23
N ARG A 312 -36.66 10.98 14.33
CA ARG A 312 -37.61 10.16 15.09
C ARG A 312 -38.69 9.61 14.14
N LYS A 313 -38.87 8.29 14.15
CA LYS A 313 -39.85 7.61 13.30
C LYS A 313 -41.26 8.09 13.70
N SER A 314 -42.02 8.68 12.79
CA SER A 314 -43.46 8.88 13.01
C SER A 314 -44.12 7.50 13.11
N VAL A 315 -44.97 7.31 14.13
CA VAL A 315 -45.77 6.08 14.28
C VAL A 315 -46.85 6.12 13.20
N ILE A 316 -46.56 5.55 12.04
CA ILE A 316 -47.57 5.33 11.01
C ILE A 316 -48.35 4.08 11.40
N ILE A 317 -49.52 4.26 12.00
CA ILE A 317 -50.51 3.19 12.17
C ILE A 317 -51.07 2.90 10.77
N ARG A 318 -50.73 1.73 10.20
CA ARG A 318 -51.35 1.26 8.94
C ARG A 318 -52.54 0.35 9.27
N PRO A 319 -53.74 0.58 8.71
CA PRO A 319 -54.82 -0.40 8.76
C PRO A 319 -54.45 -1.67 7.98
N HIS A 320 -55.07 -2.79 8.36
CA HIS A 320 -54.81 -4.14 7.86
C HIS A 320 -55.12 -4.31 6.35
N PRO A 321 -54.28 -5.03 5.57
CA PRO A 321 -54.31 -5.02 4.09
C PRO A 321 -55.49 -5.75 3.41
N TYR A 322 -56.56 -6.09 4.13
CA TYR A 322 -57.64 -6.93 3.58
C TYR A 322 -59.08 -6.48 3.89
N THR A 323 -59.29 -5.39 4.64
CA THR A 323 -60.66 -4.91 4.96
C THR A 323 -60.99 -3.53 4.44
N ASP A 324 -60.00 -2.67 4.17
CA ASP A 324 -60.24 -1.32 3.65
C ASP A 324 -59.28 -1.06 2.49
N SER A 325 -59.76 -1.21 1.26
CA SER A 325 -59.00 -0.82 0.07
C SER A 325 -59.13 0.69 -0.13
N PRO A 326 -58.07 1.51 -0.02
CA PRO A 326 -58.18 2.91 -0.36
C PRO A 326 -57.92 3.08 -1.85
N PHE A 327 -58.84 3.78 -2.51
CA PHE A 327 -58.56 4.49 -3.75
C PHE A 327 -57.25 5.26 -3.59
N LEU A 328 -56.33 5.10 -4.56
CA LEU A 328 -55.12 5.91 -4.68
C LEU A 328 -55.54 7.35 -5.02
N HIS A 329 -55.90 8.13 -3.99
CA HIS A 329 -55.88 9.57 -4.11
C HIS A 329 -54.43 10.03 -4.23
N HIS A 330 -54.14 10.76 -5.30
CA HIS A 330 -52.85 11.38 -5.61
C HIS A 330 -52.46 12.52 -4.64
N GLU A 331 -52.95 12.50 -3.41
CA GLU A 331 -52.70 13.49 -2.37
C GLU A 331 -52.32 12.75 -1.07
N ASN A 332 -51.08 12.24 -1.03
CA ASN A 332 -50.39 11.99 0.24
C ASN A 332 -49.12 12.83 0.20
N VAL A 333 -49.32 14.13 0.42
CA VAL A 333 -48.25 15.13 0.60
C VAL A 333 -47.64 15.05 2.01
N ASP A 334 -48.20 14.21 2.90
CA ASP A 334 -47.86 14.23 4.32
C ASP A 334 -46.88 13.13 4.78
N GLU A 335 -45.91 12.74 3.95
CA GLU A 335 -44.58 12.40 4.51
C GLU A 335 -43.90 13.74 4.84
N LEU A 336 -44.44 14.44 5.84
CA LEU A 336 -43.96 15.73 6.34
C LEU A 336 -42.46 15.63 6.65
N ILE A 337 -41.64 16.17 5.76
CA ILE A 337 -40.31 16.67 6.10
C ILE A 337 -40.55 17.58 7.30
N PRO A 338 -39.93 17.33 8.48
CA PRO A 338 -40.26 18.05 9.70
C PRO A 338 -40.24 19.56 9.45
N GLU A 339 -41.41 20.19 9.58
CA GLU A 339 -41.56 21.63 9.43
C GLU A 339 -40.71 22.31 10.52
N ASN A 340 -39.72 23.09 10.05
CA ASN A 340 -38.87 23.97 10.85
C ASN A 340 -37.94 23.29 11.88
N THR A 341 -36.91 22.60 11.40
CA THR A 341 -35.64 22.55 12.16
C THR A 341 -34.62 23.52 11.61
N ILE A 342 -34.42 24.62 12.33
CA ILE A 342 -33.38 25.61 12.06
C ILE A 342 -32.03 24.92 12.30
N LEU A 343 -31.30 24.63 11.22
CA LEU A 343 -29.90 24.20 11.30
C LEU A 343 -29.12 25.26 12.09
N PRO A 344 -28.25 24.86 13.05
CA PRO A 344 -27.36 25.80 13.73
C PRO A 344 -26.59 26.64 12.71
N ASP A 345 -26.55 27.96 12.88
CA ASP A 345 -25.91 28.85 11.90
C ASP A 345 -24.41 28.54 11.73
N ALA A 346 -23.75 28.06 12.78
CA ALA A 346 -22.38 27.58 12.74
C ALA A 346 -22.16 26.41 11.75
N TRP A 347 -23.19 25.61 11.45
CA TRP A 347 -23.10 24.50 10.48
C TRP A 347 -23.26 24.97 9.03
N LYS A 348 -23.84 26.15 8.82
CA LYS A 348 -24.08 26.73 7.49
C LYS A 348 -22.84 27.42 6.92
N GLU A 349 -21.88 27.77 7.77
CA GLU A 349 -20.61 28.36 7.32
C GLU A 349 -19.77 27.34 6.53
N THR A 350 -19.37 27.73 5.31
CA THR A 350 -18.64 26.87 4.37
C THR A 350 -17.33 27.50 3.93
N ARG A 351 -16.25 26.71 3.98
CA ARG A 351 -14.96 27.13 3.44
C ARG A 351 -14.82 26.67 2.00
N MET A 352 -14.84 27.60 1.05
CA MET A 352 -14.63 27.30 -0.36
C MET A 352 -13.14 27.11 -0.69
N ILE A 353 -12.79 26.00 -1.33
CA ILE A 353 -11.45 25.73 -1.86
C ILE A 353 -11.52 25.60 -3.38
N LEU A 354 -10.67 26.36 -4.08
CA LEU A 354 -10.56 26.28 -5.54
C LEU A 354 -9.49 25.25 -5.93
N ILE A 355 -9.91 24.16 -6.60
CA ILE A 355 -8.99 23.13 -7.11
C ILE A 355 -8.89 23.23 -8.63
N ALA A 356 -7.68 23.35 -9.17
CA ALA A 356 -7.49 23.41 -10.62
C ALA A 356 -7.98 22.14 -11.35
N LYS A 357 -8.72 22.30 -12.46
CA LYS A 357 -9.25 21.16 -13.26
C LYS A 357 -8.14 20.36 -13.97
N LYS A 358 -7.04 21.01 -14.38
CA LYS A 358 -5.92 20.38 -15.12
C LYS A 358 -4.54 20.87 -14.66
N GLU A 359 -4.21 22.12 -14.95
CA GLU A 359 -2.87 22.69 -14.71
C GLU A 359 -2.80 23.39 -13.36
N SER A 360 -1.65 23.30 -12.68
CA SER A 360 -1.48 23.88 -11.34
C SER A 360 -1.62 25.41 -11.30
N ILE A 361 -1.51 26.09 -12.44
CA ILE A 361 -1.73 27.53 -12.60
C ILE A 361 -2.79 27.69 -13.68
N CYS A 362 -3.96 28.21 -13.32
CA CYS A 362 -5.06 28.42 -14.27
C CYS A 362 -5.97 29.58 -13.82
N SER A 363 -6.82 30.06 -14.74
CA SER A 363 -7.82 31.08 -14.42
C SER A 363 -8.92 30.52 -13.51
N PRO A 364 -9.63 31.37 -12.73
CA PRO A 364 -10.69 30.92 -11.83
C PRO A 364 -11.78 30.06 -12.51
N ALA A 365 -12.16 30.37 -13.75
CA ALA A 365 -13.12 29.58 -14.54
C ALA A 365 -12.68 28.12 -14.79
N LEU A 366 -11.37 27.85 -14.73
CA LEU A 366 -10.77 26.52 -14.89
C LEU A 366 -10.53 25.81 -13.54
N THR A 367 -11.06 26.37 -12.44
CA THR A 367 -11.05 25.72 -11.12
C THR A 367 -12.38 25.02 -10.85
N ARG A 368 -12.38 24.08 -9.91
CA ARG A 368 -13.57 23.50 -9.28
C ARG A 368 -13.68 24.11 -7.87
N PRO A 369 -14.75 24.86 -7.57
CA PRO A 369 -15.03 25.23 -6.20
C PRO A 369 -15.47 23.98 -5.42
N ILE A 370 -14.82 23.72 -4.29
CA ILE A 370 -15.20 22.67 -3.35
C ILE A 370 -15.58 23.33 -2.04
N SER A 371 -16.84 23.21 -1.67
CA SER A 371 -17.35 23.68 -0.38
C SER A 371 -17.02 22.67 0.71
N LEU A 372 -16.13 23.04 1.62
CA LEU A 372 -15.91 22.26 2.84
C LEU A 372 -16.93 22.70 3.88
N ILE A 373 -18.02 21.93 3.97
CA ILE A 373 -19.03 22.03 5.02
C ILE A 373 -18.53 21.45 6.35
N ASP A 374 -19.19 21.85 7.45
CA ASP A 374 -18.94 21.33 8.79
C ASP A 374 -19.15 19.82 8.89
N SER A 375 -18.42 19.16 9.80
CA SER A 375 -18.47 17.70 9.95
C SER A 375 -19.82 17.21 10.45
N PHE A 376 -20.52 17.98 11.30
CA PHE A 376 -21.87 17.64 11.70
C PHE A 376 -22.82 17.75 10.51
N LEU A 377 -22.76 18.82 9.72
CA LEU A 377 -23.60 18.94 8.52
C LEU A 377 -23.42 17.76 7.55
N LYS A 378 -22.18 17.26 7.35
CA LYS A 378 -21.92 16.05 6.55
C LYS A 378 -22.63 14.80 7.09
N ILE A 379 -22.72 14.66 8.41
CA ILE A 379 -23.43 13.56 9.05
C ILE A 379 -24.93 13.70 8.76
N GLY A 380 -25.49 14.90 8.93
CA GLY A 380 -26.89 15.20 8.60
C GLY A 380 -27.23 14.90 7.13
N GLU A 381 -26.41 15.39 6.20
CA GLU A 381 -26.56 15.11 4.76
C GLU A 381 -26.49 13.61 4.47
N ARG A 382 -25.57 12.87 5.12
CA ARG A 382 -25.44 11.42 4.94
C ARG A 382 -26.67 10.67 5.46
N LEU A 383 -27.22 11.07 6.60
CA LEU A 383 -28.45 10.48 7.16
C LEU A 383 -29.65 10.72 6.26
N LEU A 384 -29.81 11.96 5.77
CA LEU A 384 -30.85 12.33 4.81
C LEU A 384 -30.70 11.55 3.50
N LEU A 385 -29.48 11.51 2.94
CA LEU A 385 -29.18 10.80 1.70
C LEU A 385 -29.50 9.30 1.82
N ASN A 386 -29.18 8.67 2.96
CA ASN A 386 -29.49 7.26 3.17
C ASN A 386 -31.00 7.00 3.15
N ARG A 387 -31.81 7.85 3.80
CA ARG A 387 -33.28 7.75 3.78
C ARG A 387 -33.86 8.03 2.40
N PHE A 388 -33.37 9.07 1.74
CA PHE A 388 -33.81 9.44 0.39
C PHE A 388 -33.50 8.35 -0.63
N ARG A 389 -32.31 7.74 -0.56
CA ARG A 389 -31.93 6.58 -1.38
C ARG A 389 -32.88 5.40 -1.19
N ASP A 390 -33.26 5.08 0.05
CA ASP A 390 -34.20 4.00 0.35
C ASP A 390 -35.59 4.27 -0.27
N VAL A 391 -36.05 5.52 -0.28
CA VAL A 391 -37.29 5.91 -0.98
C VAL A 391 -37.14 5.77 -2.49
N LEU A 392 -36.05 6.27 -3.08
CA LEU A 392 -35.78 6.17 -4.53
C LEU A 392 -35.73 4.71 -5.00
N LEU A 393 -35.11 3.83 -4.21
CA LEU A 393 -35.00 2.40 -4.51
C LEU A 393 -36.36 1.70 -4.40
N ARG A 394 -37.11 1.90 -3.31
CA ARG A 394 -38.43 1.28 -3.11
C ARG A 394 -39.46 1.70 -4.15
N ARG A 395 -39.37 2.95 -4.62
CA ARG A 395 -40.29 3.50 -5.65
C ARG A 395 -39.79 3.27 -7.08
N GLY A 396 -38.60 2.68 -7.28
CA GLY A 396 -38.06 2.42 -8.62
C GLY A 396 -37.81 3.68 -9.46
N LEU A 397 -37.50 4.81 -8.82
CA LEU A 397 -37.42 6.13 -9.50
C LEU A 397 -36.12 6.36 -10.28
N LEU A 398 -35.14 5.45 -10.17
CA LEU A 398 -33.86 5.55 -10.86
C LEU A 398 -33.82 4.62 -12.08
N PRO A 399 -33.59 5.13 -13.30
CA PRO A 399 -33.53 4.30 -14.52
C PRO A 399 -32.45 3.22 -14.43
N ASP A 400 -32.72 2.01 -14.92
CA ASP A 400 -31.77 0.88 -14.88
C ASP A 400 -30.44 1.15 -15.58
N ASN A 401 -30.45 2.05 -16.56
CA ASN A 401 -29.26 2.45 -17.33
C ASN A 401 -28.36 3.47 -16.61
N GLN A 402 -28.80 4.04 -15.48
CA GLN A 402 -27.98 4.95 -14.67
C GLN A 402 -27.10 4.13 -13.73
N SER A 403 -25.77 4.24 -13.86
CA SER A 403 -24.81 3.54 -12.98
C SER A 403 -24.02 4.50 -12.08
N GLY A 404 -23.98 5.79 -12.39
CA GLY A 404 -23.27 6.79 -11.60
C GLY A 404 -23.94 6.99 -10.23
N PHE A 405 -23.11 7.04 -9.17
CA PHE A 405 -23.52 7.37 -7.79
C PHE A 405 -24.59 6.46 -7.17
N ARG A 406 -24.75 5.24 -7.70
CA ARG A 406 -25.67 4.23 -7.17
C ARG A 406 -24.92 3.12 -6.46
N ASP A 407 -25.47 2.69 -5.33
CA ASP A 407 -24.93 1.56 -4.58
C ASP A 407 -25.20 0.27 -5.36
N GLY A 408 -24.22 -0.63 -5.42
CA GLY A 408 -24.31 -1.89 -6.18
C GLY A 408 -24.04 -1.78 -7.69
N PHE A 409 -23.99 -0.58 -8.26
CA PHE A 409 -23.71 -0.36 -9.69
C PHE A 409 -22.24 -0.02 -9.92
N ARG A 410 -21.60 -0.65 -10.91
CA ARG A 410 -20.18 -0.42 -11.23
C ARG A 410 -19.98 0.29 -12.57
N LEU A 411 -19.02 1.21 -12.63
CA LEU A 411 -18.64 1.91 -13.86
C LEU A 411 -18.16 0.94 -14.96
N GLN A 412 -17.46 -0.12 -14.56
CA GLN A 412 -16.96 -1.16 -15.47
C GLN A 412 -18.12 -1.93 -16.11
N THR A 413 -19.19 -2.19 -15.35
CA THR A 413 -20.41 -2.84 -15.87
C THR A 413 -21.07 -1.96 -16.93
N ARG A 414 -21.19 -0.65 -16.67
CA ARG A 414 -21.72 0.30 -17.66
C ARG A 414 -20.89 0.36 -18.94
N LEU A 415 -19.56 0.35 -18.81
CA LEU A 415 -18.67 0.29 -19.97
C LEU A 415 -18.92 -0.99 -20.78
N LEU A 416 -19.02 -2.15 -20.12
CA LEU A 416 -19.24 -3.42 -20.79
C LEU A 416 -20.59 -3.50 -21.48
N LEU A 417 -21.67 -3.05 -20.81
CA LEU A 417 -23.01 -2.92 -21.40
C LEU A 417 -22.99 -2.01 -22.64
N PHE A 418 -22.34 -0.85 -22.53
CA PHE A 418 -22.16 0.07 -23.65
C PHE A 418 -21.42 -0.60 -24.83
N LEU A 419 -20.32 -1.31 -24.55
CA LEU A 419 -19.55 -1.98 -25.60
C LEU A 419 -20.37 -3.09 -26.24
N GLU A 420 -21.13 -3.86 -25.47
CA GLU A 420 -21.97 -4.94 -26.01
C GLU A 420 -23.08 -4.41 -26.90
N ASP A 421 -23.74 -3.31 -26.50
CA ASP A 421 -24.74 -2.64 -27.33
C ASP A 421 -24.13 -2.22 -28.68
N VAL A 422 -22.93 -1.65 -28.70
CA VAL A 422 -22.25 -1.25 -29.95
C VAL A 422 -21.79 -2.47 -30.77
N TYR A 423 -21.16 -3.46 -30.15
CA TYR A 423 -20.64 -4.66 -30.84
C TYR A 423 -21.76 -5.51 -31.44
N SER A 424 -22.87 -5.71 -30.73
CA SER A 424 -24.03 -6.46 -31.21
C SER A 424 -24.65 -5.86 -32.46
N LEU A 425 -24.83 -4.54 -32.48
CA LEU A 425 -25.34 -3.83 -33.64
C LEU A 425 -24.36 -3.88 -34.82
N MET A 426 -23.05 -3.72 -34.55
CA MET A 426 -22.02 -3.82 -35.58
C MET A 426 -21.88 -5.22 -36.20
N SER A 427 -21.97 -6.28 -35.39
CA SER A 427 -21.93 -7.67 -35.89
C SER A 427 -23.12 -7.99 -36.80
N ASN A 428 -24.25 -7.32 -36.56
CA ASN A 428 -25.43 -7.37 -37.42
C ASN A 428 -25.34 -6.43 -38.65
N SER A 429 -24.14 -5.95 -38.96
CA SER A 429 -23.85 -5.04 -40.07
C SER A 429 -24.57 -3.69 -40.03
N ALA A 430 -25.15 -3.30 -38.88
CA ALA A 430 -25.78 -2.00 -38.72
C ALA A 430 -24.73 -0.91 -38.39
N PRO A 431 -24.76 0.26 -39.05
CA PRO A 431 -24.00 1.42 -38.60
C PRO A 431 -24.59 1.95 -37.29
N VAL A 432 -23.70 2.30 -36.36
CA VAL A 432 -24.03 2.80 -35.03
C VAL A 432 -23.52 4.23 -34.89
N CYS A 433 -24.40 5.16 -34.53
CA CYS A 433 -24.04 6.48 -34.06
C CYS A 433 -24.15 6.50 -32.53
N THR A 434 -23.05 6.85 -31.87
CA THR A 434 -23.05 7.13 -30.43
C THR A 434 -22.89 8.63 -30.22
N ILE A 435 -23.82 9.24 -29.51
CA ILE A 435 -23.76 10.65 -29.12
C ILE A 435 -23.41 10.73 -27.64
N PHE A 436 -22.29 11.36 -27.32
CA PHE A 436 -21.84 11.59 -25.95
C PHE A 436 -22.23 13.00 -25.53
N ILE A 437 -23.11 13.10 -24.54
CA ILE A 437 -23.76 14.32 -24.08
C ILE A 437 -23.16 14.69 -22.72
N ASP A 438 -22.67 15.93 -22.62
CA ASP A 438 -22.13 16.56 -21.40
C ASP A 438 -23.02 17.77 -21.08
N PHE A 439 -23.46 17.91 -19.84
CA PHE A 439 -24.24 19.07 -19.39
C PHE A 439 -23.31 20.15 -18.80
N ARG A 440 -23.65 21.44 -18.96
CA ARG A 440 -22.85 22.52 -18.38
C ARG A 440 -23.07 22.56 -16.88
N SER A 441 -21.95 22.59 -16.13
CA SER A 441 -21.93 22.84 -14.68
C SER A 441 -23.06 22.16 -13.90
N ALA A 442 -23.26 20.86 -14.13
CA ALA A 442 -24.42 20.11 -13.64
C ALA A 442 -24.67 20.27 -12.11
N PHE A 443 -23.60 20.37 -11.32
CA PHE A 443 -23.69 20.59 -9.86
C PHE A 443 -23.97 22.05 -9.44
N ASP A 444 -23.66 23.03 -10.29
CA ASP A 444 -23.86 24.46 -9.98
C ASP A 444 -25.22 24.98 -10.51
N GLN A 445 -25.83 24.28 -11.47
CA GLN A 445 -27.07 24.66 -12.17
C GLN A 445 -28.24 23.73 -11.83
N LEU A 446 -28.24 23.18 -10.61
CA LEU A 446 -29.11 22.09 -10.19
C LEU A 446 -30.60 22.51 -10.12
N TRP A 447 -31.44 21.88 -10.96
CA TRP A 447 -32.89 21.81 -10.78
C TRP A 447 -33.23 21.01 -9.51
N HIS A 448 -34.20 21.47 -8.73
CA HIS A 448 -34.58 20.88 -7.44
C HIS A 448 -35.23 19.48 -7.55
N SER A 449 -35.53 18.98 -8.75
CA SER A 449 -36.20 17.68 -8.98
C SER A 449 -35.30 16.58 -9.57
N GLY A 450 -34.06 16.87 -9.98
CA GLY A 450 -33.10 15.86 -10.45
C GLY A 450 -31.95 16.41 -11.31
N CYS A 451 -30.82 15.70 -11.35
CA CYS A 451 -29.62 16.09 -12.13
C CYS A 451 -29.06 14.93 -12.95
N ILE A 452 -28.72 15.20 -14.21
CA ILE A 452 -28.01 14.29 -15.11
C ILE A 452 -26.64 14.93 -15.45
N ASP A 453 -25.54 14.19 -15.30
CA ASP A 453 -24.17 14.70 -15.49
C ASP A 453 -23.65 14.37 -16.90
N ASP A 454 -23.59 13.08 -17.25
CA ASP A 454 -23.12 12.58 -18.54
C ASP A 454 -24.03 11.47 -19.09
N VAL A 455 -24.35 11.51 -20.39
CA VAL A 455 -25.18 10.50 -21.08
C VAL A 455 -24.51 10.03 -22.37
N ALA A 456 -24.60 8.74 -22.66
CA ALA A 456 -24.25 8.17 -23.95
C ALA A 456 -25.51 7.59 -24.61
N ALA A 457 -25.93 8.16 -25.74
CA ALA A 457 -27.04 7.68 -26.53
C ALA A 457 -26.52 6.82 -27.70
N ILE A 458 -27.05 5.61 -27.85
CA ILE A 458 -26.70 4.68 -28.93
C ILE A 458 -27.88 4.60 -29.90
N LEU A 459 -27.64 4.94 -31.16
CA LEU A 459 -28.62 4.91 -32.24
C LEU A 459 -28.07 4.03 -33.37
N ALA A 460 -28.88 3.15 -33.93
CA ALA A 460 -28.48 2.27 -35.03
C ALA A 460 -29.38 2.37 -36.26
N GLY A 461 -28.76 2.09 -37.41
CA GLY A 461 -29.46 1.90 -38.67
C GLY A 461 -30.41 0.70 -38.63
N GLN A 462 -31.39 0.69 -39.53
CA GLN A 462 -32.34 -0.42 -39.64
C GLN A 462 -31.62 -1.68 -40.10
N MET A 463 -31.80 -2.80 -39.39
CA MET A 463 -31.19 -4.08 -39.79
C MET A 463 -31.88 -4.67 -41.03
N GLY A 464 -31.14 -5.43 -41.84
CA GLY A 464 -31.69 -6.18 -42.98
C GLY A 464 -31.85 -5.42 -44.30
N VAL A 465 -31.47 -4.13 -44.36
CA VAL A 465 -31.51 -3.31 -45.60
C VAL A 465 -30.11 -2.93 -46.08
N ARG A 466 -29.97 -2.31 -47.27
CA ARG A 466 -28.65 -1.92 -47.79
C ARG A 466 -28.01 -0.84 -46.92
N PHE A 467 -26.68 -0.88 -46.75
CA PHE A 467 -25.94 0.05 -45.89
C PHE A 467 -26.25 1.53 -46.13
N THR A 468 -26.50 1.93 -47.38
CA THR A 468 -26.91 3.31 -47.73
C THR A 468 -28.25 3.68 -47.10
N ASP A 469 -29.25 2.80 -47.20
CA ASP A 469 -30.57 3.01 -46.62
C ASP A 469 -30.51 3.00 -45.08
N GLN A 470 -29.64 2.17 -44.52
CA GLN A 470 -29.37 2.16 -43.07
C GLN A 470 -28.82 3.51 -42.60
N CYS A 471 -27.90 4.12 -43.36
CA CYS A 471 -27.35 5.43 -43.05
C CYS A 471 -28.42 6.55 -43.11
N LEU A 472 -29.29 6.52 -44.12
CA LEU A 472 -30.39 7.48 -44.25
C LEU A 472 -31.40 7.37 -43.10
N TYR A 473 -31.73 6.14 -42.69
CA TYR A 473 -32.60 5.90 -41.54
C TYR A 473 -31.95 6.38 -40.22
N LEU A 474 -30.65 6.12 -40.06
CA LEU A 474 -29.88 6.56 -38.91
C LEU A 474 -29.86 8.10 -38.81
N GLU A 475 -29.67 8.81 -39.92
CA GLU A 475 -29.73 10.28 -39.98
C GLU A 475 -31.07 10.81 -39.42
N LYS A 476 -32.20 10.24 -39.87
CA LYS A 476 -33.54 10.65 -39.40
C LYS A 476 -33.72 10.43 -37.90
N ARG A 477 -33.22 9.30 -37.38
CA ARG A 477 -33.29 9.00 -35.93
C ARG A 477 -32.43 9.92 -35.09
N VAL A 478 -31.25 10.27 -35.59
CA VAL A 478 -30.35 11.21 -34.91
C VAL A 478 -31.01 12.58 -34.78
N LYS A 479 -31.59 13.11 -35.87
CA LYS A 479 -32.31 14.39 -35.84
C LYS A 479 -33.44 14.36 -34.82
N SER A 480 -34.36 13.39 -34.92
CA SER A 480 -35.48 13.26 -33.98
C SER A 480 -35.04 13.09 -32.51
N PHE A 481 -33.89 12.47 -32.25
CA PHE A 481 -33.34 12.36 -30.90
C PHE A 481 -32.81 13.70 -30.38
N LEU A 482 -32.10 14.48 -31.21
CA LEU A 482 -31.57 15.79 -30.82
C LEU A 482 -32.68 16.78 -30.51
N ASP A 483 -33.75 16.81 -31.32
CA ASP A 483 -34.91 17.69 -31.08
C ASP A 483 -35.53 17.41 -29.70
N ARG A 484 -35.66 16.12 -29.35
CA ARG A 484 -36.17 15.70 -28.03
C ARG A 484 -35.20 16.05 -26.90
N LEU A 485 -33.90 15.95 -27.14
CA LEU A 485 -32.87 16.27 -26.15
C LEU A 485 -32.85 17.77 -25.86
N GLU A 486 -32.97 18.62 -26.88
CA GLU A 486 -33.04 20.07 -26.70
C GLU A 486 -34.34 20.48 -26.00
N PHE A 487 -35.47 19.89 -26.37
CA PHE A 487 -36.72 20.08 -25.65
C PHE A 487 -36.59 19.71 -24.17
N TYR A 488 -35.96 18.57 -23.86
CA TYR A 488 -35.67 18.17 -22.48
C TYR A 488 -34.73 19.16 -21.78
N SER A 489 -33.67 19.62 -22.44
CA SER A 489 -32.70 20.58 -21.88
C SER A 489 -33.38 21.88 -21.46
N CYS A 490 -34.29 22.40 -22.29
CA CYS A 490 -35.09 23.57 -21.97
C CYS A 490 -36.08 23.32 -20.82
N LEU A 491 -36.80 22.19 -20.83
CA LEU A 491 -37.75 21.85 -19.77
C LEU A 491 -37.10 21.61 -18.42
N SER A 492 -35.89 21.05 -18.41
CA SER A 492 -35.18 20.67 -17.19
C SER A 492 -34.22 21.74 -16.66
N ASP A 493 -34.12 22.88 -17.34
CA ASP A 493 -33.14 23.94 -17.06
C ASP A 493 -31.70 23.40 -16.94
N GLN A 494 -31.38 22.36 -17.71
CA GLN A 494 -30.06 21.73 -17.78
C GLN A 494 -29.41 22.04 -19.13
N PRO A 495 -28.66 23.14 -19.25
CA PRO A 495 -28.12 23.56 -20.54
C PRO A 495 -27.05 22.58 -21.05
N LEU A 496 -27.22 22.13 -22.29
CA LEU A 496 -26.26 21.25 -22.96
C LEU A 496 -24.89 21.92 -23.14
N ASN A 497 -23.84 21.15 -22.92
CA ASN A 497 -22.49 21.56 -23.30
C ASN A 497 -22.21 21.18 -24.76
N ARG A 498 -22.78 21.95 -25.69
CA ARG A 498 -22.62 21.75 -27.14
C ARG A 498 -21.16 21.56 -27.56
N SER A 499 -20.22 22.28 -26.94
CA SER A 499 -18.78 22.20 -27.24
C SER A 499 -18.10 20.89 -26.84
N LYS A 500 -18.66 20.17 -25.85
CA LYS A 500 -18.17 18.87 -25.39
C LYS A 500 -19.05 17.70 -25.83
N THR A 501 -20.18 18.00 -26.46
CA THR A 501 -21.06 16.99 -27.06
C THR A 501 -20.46 16.56 -28.39
N ASP A 502 -20.13 15.28 -28.50
CA ASP A 502 -19.45 14.73 -29.67
C ASP A 502 -20.15 13.45 -30.15
N ALA A 503 -20.03 13.16 -31.45
CA ALA A 503 -20.54 11.94 -32.04
C ALA A 503 -19.42 10.98 -32.45
N LEU A 504 -19.64 9.68 -32.26
CA LEU A 504 -18.77 8.59 -32.70
C LEU A 504 -19.56 7.68 -33.64
N PHE A 505 -19.03 7.48 -34.85
CA PHE A 505 -19.63 6.57 -35.83
C PHE A 505 -18.88 5.24 -35.84
N SER A 506 -19.59 4.15 -35.56
CA SER A 506 -19.03 2.79 -35.51
C SER A 506 -19.74 1.91 -36.51
N ALA A 507 -19.01 1.37 -37.49
CA ALA A 507 -19.56 0.52 -38.54
C ALA A 507 -18.50 -0.46 -39.05
N PRO A 508 -18.88 -1.62 -39.64
CA PRO A 508 -17.91 -2.51 -40.29
C PRO A 508 -17.18 -1.84 -41.46
N ALA A 509 -17.89 -1.06 -42.28
CA ALA A 509 -17.35 -0.34 -43.45
C ALA A 509 -16.45 0.86 -43.08
N ILE A 510 -15.55 1.26 -43.98
CA ILE A 510 -14.41 2.16 -43.68
C ILE A 510 -14.78 3.66 -43.68
N GLY A 511 -15.94 4.06 -44.22
CA GLY A 511 -16.33 5.47 -44.39
C GLY A 511 -17.13 6.07 -43.23
N LEU A 512 -16.87 7.35 -42.92
CA LEU A 512 -17.78 8.20 -42.13
C LEU A 512 -19.11 8.39 -42.88
N PRO A 513 -20.22 8.64 -42.16
CA PRO A 513 -21.50 8.95 -42.79
C PRO A 513 -21.38 10.25 -43.58
N LYS A 514 -22.08 10.33 -44.72
CA LYS A 514 -22.09 11.52 -45.58
C LYS A 514 -22.96 12.67 -45.04
N PHE A 515 -23.70 12.44 -43.95
CA PHE A 515 -24.61 13.42 -43.36
C PHE A 515 -23.99 14.13 -42.15
N THR A 516 -24.37 15.39 -41.98
CA THR A 516 -23.97 16.24 -40.86
C THR A 516 -24.98 16.11 -39.72
N ILE A 517 -24.52 16.23 -38.48
CA ILE A 517 -25.35 16.29 -37.30
C ILE A 517 -25.28 17.71 -36.74
N SER A 518 -26.43 18.35 -36.55
CA SER A 518 -26.54 19.70 -35.98
C SER A 518 -27.69 19.73 -34.97
N PHE A 519 -27.57 20.62 -33.99
CA PHE A 519 -28.69 21.03 -33.14
C PHE A 519 -29.70 21.90 -33.91
N ASP A 520 -30.96 21.92 -33.49
CA ASP A 520 -32.03 22.65 -34.19
C ASP A 520 -32.27 24.05 -33.57
N SER A 521 -32.70 24.98 -34.42
CA SER A 521 -33.03 26.39 -34.19
C SER A 521 -31.88 27.37 -33.79
N ASP A 522 -31.71 28.38 -34.66
CA ASP A 522 -31.00 29.66 -34.58
C ASP A 522 -29.46 29.74 -34.56
N CYS A 523 -28.71 28.70 -34.17
CA CYS A 523 -27.24 28.80 -34.06
C CYS A 523 -26.41 27.92 -35.01
N GLY A 524 -26.97 26.84 -35.58
CA GLY A 524 -26.25 25.99 -36.55
C GLY A 524 -25.02 25.25 -35.99
N ASP A 525 -24.92 25.05 -34.67
CA ASP A 525 -23.76 24.37 -34.06
C ASP A 525 -23.70 22.89 -34.48
N GLU A 526 -22.71 22.54 -35.30
CA GLU A 526 -22.49 21.17 -35.77
C GLU A 526 -21.81 20.28 -34.70
N ILE A 527 -22.35 19.08 -34.49
CA ILE A 527 -21.74 18.04 -33.64
C ILE A 527 -20.59 17.39 -34.41
N LYS A 528 -19.40 17.41 -33.82
CA LYS A 528 -18.19 16.89 -34.47
C LYS A 528 -18.15 15.37 -34.43
N TRP A 529 -17.90 14.78 -35.59
CA TRP A 529 -17.53 13.37 -35.70
C TRP A 529 -16.11 13.15 -35.17
N LYS A 530 -15.98 12.32 -34.13
CA LYS A 530 -14.70 11.87 -33.62
C LYS A 530 -14.39 10.45 -34.11
N LYS A 531 -13.10 10.17 -34.34
CA LYS A 531 -12.60 8.81 -34.58
C LYS A 531 -12.48 8.00 -33.29
N GLU A 532 -12.47 8.70 -32.16
CA GLU A 532 -12.32 8.13 -30.82
C GLU A 532 -12.88 9.07 -29.77
N TYR A 533 -13.41 8.53 -28.69
CA TYR A 533 -13.96 9.28 -27.58
C TYR A 533 -13.46 8.74 -26.24
N LYS A 534 -13.29 9.61 -25.25
CA LYS A 534 -12.88 9.20 -23.90
C LYS A 534 -14.10 9.05 -22.99
N TYR A 535 -14.66 7.84 -22.92
CA TYR A 535 -15.84 7.52 -22.12
C TYR A 535 -15.45 6.82 -20.81
N LEU A 536 -15.89 7.34 -19.65
CA LEU A 536 -15.61 6.78 -18.31
C LEU A 536 -14.11 6.49 -18.05
N GLY A 537 -13.22 7.26 -18.68
CA GLY A 537 -11.77 7.07 -18.57
C GLY A 537 -11.13 6.18 -19.64
N TYR A 538 -11.94 5.48 -20.45
CA TYR A 538 -11.51 4.61 -21.54
C TYR A 538 -11.54 5.33 -22.88
N ILE A 539 -10.49 5.15 -23.68
CA ILE A 539 -10.43 5.67 -25.05
C ILE A 539 -11.07 4.63 -25.97
N ILE A 540 -12.27 4.93 -26.46
CA ILE A 540 -13.08 4.06 -27.32
C ILE A 540 -12.97 4.58 -28.76
N PRO A 541 -12.32 3.85 -29.68
CA PRO A 541 -12.27 4.21 -31.09
C PRO A 541 -13.47 3.67 -31.86
N SER A 542 -13.78 4.26 -33.01
CA SER A 542 -14.89 3.87 -33.90
C SER A 542 -14.81 2.42 -34.42
N LYS A 543 -13.59 1.87 -34.48
CA LYS A 543 -13.32 0.48 -34.88
C LYS A 543 -13.09 -0.44 -33.68
N LEU A 544 -13.29 0.05 -32.46
CA LEU A 544 -13.16 -0.70 -31.21
C LEU A 544 -11.78 -1.40 -31.06
N GLY A 545 -10.72 -0.77 -31.60
CA GLY A 545 -9.33 -1.19 -31.46
C GLY A 545 -8.59 -0.55 -30.29
N TRP A 546 -8.08 -1.36 -29.35
CA TRP A 546 -7.58 -0.89 -28.06
C TRP A 546 -6.14 -0.35 -28.02
N GLY A 547 -5.48 -0.22 -29.17
CA GLY A 547 -4.05 0.13 -29.24
C GLY A 547 -3.71 1.50 -28.64
N LYS A 548 -4.59 2.49 -28.77
CA LYS A 548 -4.36 3.84 -28.20
C LYS A 548 -4.54 3.87 -26.69
N LEU A 549 -5.54 3.14 -26.17
CA LEU A 549 -5.74 2.96 -24.73
C LEU A 549 -4.49 2.33 -24.09
N ILE A 550 -3.96 1.27 -24.71
CA ILE A 550 -2.71 0.63 -24.27
C ILE A 550 -1.56 1.64 -24.22
N LYS A 551 -1.34 2.42 -25.29
CA LYS A 551 -0.29 3.45 -25.33
C LYS A 551 -0.44 4.51 -24.24
N ASP A 552 -1.67 4.97 -23.95
CA ASP A 552 -1.93 5.94 -22.88
C ASP A 552 -1.61 5.34 -21.50
N VAL A 553 -2.00 4.09 -21.26
CA VAL A 553 -1.66 3.35 -20.03
C VAL A 553 -0.15 3.18 -19.89
N GLU A 554 0.55 2.75 -20.93
CA GLU A 554 2.01 2.65 -20.92
C GLU A 554 2.67 4.01 -20.61
N CYS A 555 2.16 5.10 -21.17
CA CYS A 555 2.66 6.45 -20.90
C CYS A 555 2.50 6.83 -19.41
N LYS A 556 1.32 6.57 -18.83
CA LYS A 556 1.07 6.80 -17.39
C LYS A 556 1.97 5.93 -16.51
N VAL A 557 2.15 4.66 -16.86
CA VAL A 557 3.06 3.73 -16.17
C VAL A 557 4.50 4.26 -16.23
N ARG A 558 5.01 4.67 -17.40
CA ARG A 558 6.35 5.25 -17.54
C ARG A 558 6.54 6.49 -16.67
N LYS A 559 5.54 7.38 -16.62
CA LYS A 559 5.57 8.58 -15.75
C LYS A 559 5.66 8.19 -14.26
N ARG A 560 4.88 7.21 -13.79
CA ARG A 560 4.96 6.72 -12.40
C ARG A 560 6.27 6.02 -12.08
N ILE A 561 6.79 5.20 -13.00
CA ILE A 561 8.10 4.57 -12.84
C ILE A 561 9.20 5.64 -12.75
N SER A 562 9.15 6.68 -13.59
CA SER A 562 10.10 7.79 -13.54
C SER A 562 10.08 8.48 -12.16
N LEU A 563 8.88 8.73 -11.63
CA LEU A 563 8.72 9.25 -10.27
C LEU A 563 9.32 8.30 -9.23
N ILE A 564 9.00 7.00 -9.27
CA ILE A 564 9.57 5.98 -8.35
C ILE A 564 11.10 5.93 -8.45
N ARG A 565 11.65 6.09 -9.66
CA ARG A 565 13.10 6.12 -9.91
C ARG A 565 13.75 7.43 -9.49
N SER A 566 13.03 8.55 -9.47
CA SER A 566 13.56 9.82 -8.97
C SER A 566 13.94 9.76 -7.48
N PHE A 567 13.34 8.83 -6.71
CA PHE A 567 13.73 8.56 -5.33
C PHE A 567 15.12 7.91 -5.19
N LYS A 568 15.75 7.48 -6.29
CA LYS A 568 17.13 6.98 -6.33
C LYS A 568 18.15 8.05 -5.90
N LEU A 569 17.80 9.34 -5.98
CA LEU A 569 18.60 10.47 -5.48
C LEU A 569 18.82 10.47 -3.96
N PHE A 570 18.07 9.69 -3.19
CA PHE A 570 18.19 9.66 -1.72
C PHE A 570 18.86 8.40 -1.15
N GLY A 571 19.26 7.43 -1.99
CA GLY A 571 19.93 6.20 -1.57
C GLY A 571 19.05 5.26 -0.73
N CYS A 572 19.13 3.95 -0.98
CA CYS A 572 18.60 2.91 -0.08
C CYS A 572 17.06 2.74 0.01
N SER A 573 16.36 2.52 -1.11
CA SER A 573 15.08 1.80 -1.04
C SER A 573 15.30 0.30 -1.25
N SER A 574 14.96 -0.51 -0.24
CA SER A 574 15.05 -1.97 -0.34
C SER A 574 14.21 -2.48 -1.52
N PRO A 575 14.56 -3.63 -2.13
CA PRO A 575 13.73 -4.25 -3.17
C PRO A 575 12.25 -4.38 -2.73
N SER A 576 12.01 -4.74 -1.46
CA SER A 576 10.66 -4.86 -0.90
C SER A 576 9.89 -3.53 -0.92
N VAL A 577 10.52 -2.42 -0.52
CA VAL A 577 9.88 -1.08 -0.57
C VAL A 577 9.58 -0.68 -2.00
N ARG A 578 10.50 -0.95 -2.94
CA ARG A 578 10.29 -0.65 -4.35
C ARG A 578 9.17 -1.50 -4.97
N LYS A 579 9.05 -2.77 -4.55
CA LYS A 579 7.94 -3.66 -4.92
C LYS A 579 6.60 -3.11 -4.41
N VAL A 580 6.53 -2.69 -3.15
CA VAL A 580 5.32 -2.05 -2.58
C VAL A 580 4.96 -0.76 -3.32
N LEU A 581 5.94 0.11 -3.62
CA LEU A 581 5.70 1.34 -4.40
C LEU A 581 5.20 1.05 -5.82
N PHE A 582 5.69 -0.02 -6.43
CA PHE A 582 5.18 -0.47 -7.72
C PHE A 582 3.72 -0.92 -7.60
N TYR A 583 3.38 -1.74 -6.61
CA TYR A 583 2.01 -2.20 -6.41
C TYR A 583 1.03 -1.09 -5.99
N SER A 584 1.48 -0.06 -5.28
CA SER A 584 0.62 1.04 -4.86
C SER A 584 0.42 2.12 -5.93
N HIS A 585 1.43 2.36 -6.78
CA HIS A 585 1.39 3.49 -7.72
C HIS A 585 1.41 3.10 -9.20
N VAL A 586 1.88 1.90 -9.55
CA VAL A 586 1.99 1.44 -10.95
C VAL A 586 0.93 0.40 -11.27
N LEU A 587 0.79 -0.66 -10.45
CA LEU A 587 -0.19 -1.72 -10.67
C LEU A 587 -1.64 -1.20 -10.84
N PRO A 588 -2.13 -0.20 -10.08
CA PRO A 588 -3.48 0.33 -10.27
C PRO A 588 -3.72 0.91 -11.67
N ILE A 589 -2.67 1.39 -12.35
CA ILE A 589 -2.78 1.87 -13.72
C ILE A 589 -3.02 0.70 -14.70
N PHE A 590 -2.39 -0.46 -14.44
CA PHE A 590 -2.67 -1.68 -15.20
C PHE A 590 -4.08 -2.21 -14.95
N THR A 591 -4.61 -2.10 -13.72
CA THR A 591 -5.96 -2.59 -13.39
C THR A 591 -7.06 -1.92 -14.21
N TRP A 592 -6.84 -0.68 -14.70
CA TRP A 592 -7.77 -0.01 -15.61
C TRP A 592 -7.98 -0.77 -16.92
N ILE A 593 -7.02 -1.57 -17.39
CA ILE A 593 -7.18 -2.35 -18.61
C ILE A 593 -8.05 -3.60 -18.37
N TYR A 594 -8.11 -4.14 -17.15
CA TYR A 594 -8.73 -5.44 -16.88
C TYR A 594 -10.14 -5.62 -17.48
N PRO A 595 -11.06 -4.63 -17.40
CA PRO A 595 -12.40 -4.76 -17.99
C PRO A 595 -12.41 -4.92 -19.52
N VAL A 596 -11.41 -4.42 -20.22
CA VAL A 596 -11.31 -4.55 -21.69
C VAL A 596 -10.20 -5.52 -22.10
N TYR A 597 -9.50 -6.13 -21.14
CA TYR A 597 -8.40 -7.06 -21.39
C TYR A 597 -8.84 -8.25 -22.24
N PRO A 598 -10.03 -8.88 -22.03
CA PRO A 598 -10.49 -9.96 -22.91
C PRO A 598 -10.72 -9.55 -24.37
N LEU A 599 -10.93 -8.25 -24.62
CA LEU A 599 -11.16 -7.69 -25.96
C LEU A 599 -9.85 -7.35 -26.70
N LEU A 600 -8.70 -7.49 -26.04
CA LEU A 600 -7.40 -7.26 -26.67
C LEU A 600 -7.01 -8.46 -27.55
N THR A 601 -6.23 -8.19 -28.60
CA THR A 601 -5.67 -9.26 -29.43
C THR A 601 -4.53 -9.98 -28.69
N ARG A 602 -4.25 -11.24 -29.07
CA ARG A 602 -3.14 -12.02 -28.47
C ARG A 602 -1.80 -11.27 -28.46
N LYS A 603 -1.46 -10.58 -29.55
CA LYS A 603 -0.24 -9.76 -29.64
C LYS A 603 -0.24 -8.61 -28.63
N GLN A 604 -1.41 -8.03 -28.34
CA GLN A 604 -1.57 -6.99 -27.34
C GLN A 604 -1.44 -7.54 -25.91
N HIS A 605 -1.98 -8.73 -25.62
CA HIS A 605 -1.77 -9.41 -24.33
C HIS A 605 -0.28 -9.66 -24.08
N GLU A 606 0.41 -10.30 -25.02
CA GLU A 606 1.83 -10.62 -24.92
C GLU A 606 2.67 -9.34 -24.72
N SER A 607 2.39 -8.29 -25.50
CA SER A 607 3.05 -6.98 -25.36
C SER A 607 2.82 -6.36 -23.97
N MET A 608 1.60 -6.44 -23.44
CA MET A 608 1.24 -5.88 -22.14
C MET A 608 1.87 -6.64 -20.97
N CYS A 609 1.86 -7.98 -21.02
CA CYS A 609 2.54 -8.83 -20.04
C CYS A 609 4.06 -8.56 -20.02
N LYS A 610 4.68 -8.48 -21.21
CA LYS A 610 6.10 -8.11 -21.33
C LYS A 610 6.38 -6.71 -20.77
N PHE A 611 5.51 -5.75 -21.06
CA PHE A 611 5.64 -4.38 -20.56
C PHE A 611 5.48 -4.31 -19.03
N TYR A 612 4.59 -5.10 -18.44
CA TYR A 612 4.43 -5.25 -16.99
C TYR A 612 5.71 -5.74 -16.32
N TYR A 613 6.25 -6.88 -16.76
CA TYR A 613 7.48 -7.43 -16.18
C TYR A 613 8.69 -6.52 -16.40
N THR A 614 8.79 -5.89 -17.57
CA THR A 614 9.82 -4.89 -17.85
C THR A 614 9.70 -3.69 -16.90
N SER A 615 8.48 -3.24 -16.62
CA SER A 615 8.22 -2.15 -15.68
C SER A 615 8.64 -2.50 -14.26
N LEU A 616 8.31 -3.70 -13.80
CA LEU A 616 8.70 -4.19 -12.47
C LEU A 616 10.22 -4.37 -12.36
N ARG A 617 10.88 -4.99 -13.34
CA ARG A 617 12.35 -5.11 -13.41
C ARG A 617 13.04 -3.75 -13.38
N ARG A 618 12.50 -2.75 -14.09
CA ARG A 618 13.01 -1.37 -14.07
C ARG A 618 12.94 -0.75 -12.68
N VAL A 619 11.90 -1.04 -11.90
CA VAL A 619 11.76 -0.56 -10.52
C VAL A 619 12.69 -1.33 -9.58
N LEU A 620 12.84 -2.64 -9.76
CA LEU A 620 13.69 -3.48 -8.91
C LEU A 620 15.19 -3.46 -9.27
N TYR A 621 15.57 -2.84 -10.39
CA TYR A 621 16.95 -2.79 -10.92
C TYR A 621 17.50 -4.17 -11.31
N CYS A 622 16.63 -5.04 -11.83
CA CYS A 622 16.96 -6.38 -12.29
C CYS A 622 16.67 -6.53 -13.79
N LEU A 623 17.01 -5.51 -14.58
CA LEU A 623 16.71 -5.49 -16.03
C LEU A 623 17.39 -6.64 -16.79
N GLU A 624 18.53 -7.09 -16.29
CA GLU A 624 19.34 -8.17 -16.88
C GLU A 624 18.75 -9.57 -16.61
N TRP A 625 17.76 -9.68 -15.72
CA TRP A 625 17.17 -10.98 -15.36
C TRP A 625 16.13 -11.42 -16.38
N ASN A 626 16.20 -12.70 -16.77
CA ASN A 626 15.19 -13.35 -17.61
C ASN A 626 13.79 -13.24 -16.96
N GLU A 627 12.73 -13.09 -17.76
CA GLU A 627 11.34 -12.92 -17.28
C GLU A 627 10.87 -14.08 -16.41
N ILE A 628 11.19 -15.31 -16.82
CA ILE A 628 10.79 -16.54 -16.13
C ILE A 628 11.51 -16.62 -14.79
N PHE A 629 12.83 -16.43 -14.80
CA PHE A 629 13.64 -16.42 -13.58
C PHE A 629 13.22 -15.30 -12.62
N PHE A 630 12.95 -14.11 -13.14
CA PHE A 630 12.55 -12.94 -12.35
C PHE A 630 11.16 -13.11 -11.71
N SER A 631 10.18 -13.61 -12.47
CA SER A 631 8.84 -13.91 -11.95
C SER A 631 8.91 -15.00 -10.88
N TYR A 632 9.71 -16.04 -11.11
CA TYR A 632 9.89 -17.15 -10.18
C TYR A 632 10.52 -16.71 -8.85
N VAL A 633 11.66 -16.01 -8.88
CA VAL A 633 12.40 -15.57 -7.68
C VAL A 633 11.61 -14.59 -6.83
N LEU A 634 10.76 -13.78 -7.46
CA LEU A 634 9.98 -12.76 -6.75
C LEU A 634 8.57 -13.19 -6.38
N ASP A 635 8.17 -14.41 -6.73
CA ASP A 635 6.79 -14.89 -6.57
C ASP A 635 5.78 -13.91 -7.18
N GLU A 636 6.03 -13.50 -8.43
CA GLU A 636 5.29 -12.45 -9.10
C GLU A 636 4.29 -13.04 -10.10
N LEU A 637 2.99 -12.91 -9.80
CA LEU A 637 1.90 -13.26 -10.73
C LEU A 637 1.99 -12.48 -12.03
N SER A 638 1.66 -13.15 -13.14
CA SER A 638 1.56 -12.50 -14.44
C SER A 638 0.42 -11.48 -14.49
N LEU A 639 0.50 -10.55 -15.43
CA LEU A 639 -0.57 -9.59 -15.64
C LEU A 639 -1.88 -10.30 -16.04
N GLU A 640 -1.76 -11.40 -16.76
CA GLU A 640 -2.87 -12.25 -17.19
C GLU A 640 -3.53 -12.94 -16.00
N ASP A 641 -2.76 -13.60 -15.13
CA ASP A 641 -3.31 -14.25 -13.92
C ASP A 641 -4.01 -13.25 -13.01
N ARG A 642 -3.46 -12.04 -12.88
CA ARG A 642 -4.08 -10.95 -12.12
C ARG A 642 -5.40 -10.49 -12.75
N CYS A 643 -5.46 -10.45 -14.09
CA CYS A 643 -6.67 -10.12 -14.82
C CYS A 643 -7.73 -11.23 -14.66
N SER A 644 -7.34 -12.50 -14.75
CA SER A 644 -8.23 -13.64 -14.52
C SER A 644 -8.79 -13.62 -13.09
N ALA A 645 -7.95 -13.37 -12.09
CA ALA A 645 -8.39 -13.21 -10.71
C ALA A 645 -9.35 -12.01 -10.52
N TYR A 646 -9.13 -10.90 -11.24
CA TYR A 646 -10.06 -9.78 -11.27
C TYR A 646 -11.41 -10.19 -11.84
N TRP A 647 -11.43 -10.86 -12.99
CA TRP A 647 -12.67 -11.27 -13.65
C TRP A 647 -13.45 -12.30 -12.83
N ASN A 648 -12.78 -13.27 -12.21
CA ASN A 648 -13.44 -14.22 -11.30
C ASN A 648 -14.15 -13.48 -10.16
N ARG A 649 -13.46 -12.54 -9.49
CA ARG A 649 -14.07 -11.74 -8.42
C ARG A 649 -15.17 -10.84 -8.94
N TYR A 650 -15.00 -10.25 -10.12
CA TYR A 650 -15.97 -9.36 -10.72
C TYR A 650 -17.25 -10.12 -11.11
N LEU A 651 -17.15 -11.33 -11.67
CA LEU A 651 -18.28 -12.18 -12.02
C LEU A 651 -19.01 -12.71 -10.80
N ILE A 652 -18.29 -13.15 -9.76
CA ILE A 652 -18.89 -13.51 -8.45
C ILE A 652 -19.64 -12.29 -7.90
N ALA A 653 -19.02 -11.12 -7.91
CA ALA A 653 -19.67 -9.93 -7.39
C ALA A 653 -20.80 -9.39 -8.30
N LEU A 654 -20.95 -9.90 -9.52
CA LEU A 654 -22.08 -9.61 -10.43
C LEU A 654 -23.25 -10.57 -10.20
N SER A 655 -23.03 -11.81 -9.73
CA SER A 655 -24.13 -12.75 -9.44
C SER A 655 -25.11 -12.19 -8.40
N ASP A 656 -24.58 -11.35 -7.51
CA ASP A 656 -25.30 -10.82 -6.36
C ASP A 656 -25.82 -9.39 -6.60
N SER A 657 -25.66 -8.82 -7.81
CA SER A 657 -25.98 -7.41 -8.09
C SER A 657 -27.03 -7.22 -9.21
N THR A 658 -27.88 -6.21 -9.04
CA THR A 658 -28.95 -5.86 -9.99
C THR A 658 -28.44 -5.48 -11.38
N ASP A 659 -27.26 -4.85 -11.46
CA ASP A 659 -26.59 -4.53 -12.72
C ASP A 659 -25.99 -5.76 -13.43
N GLY A 660 -25.67 -6.81 -12.68
CA GLY A 660 -25.24 -8.10 -13.20
C GLY A 660 -26.36 -8.82 -13.93
N ASN A 661 -27.57 -8.85 -13.36
CA ASN A 661 -28.74 -9.42 -14.03
C ASN A 661 -29.00 -8.77 -15.40
N LEU A 662 -28.90 -7.44 -15.49
CA LEU A 662 -29.03 -6.70 -16.75
C LEU A 662 -27.97 -7.09 -17.80
N LEU A 663 -26.72 -7.30 -17.36
CA LEU A 663 -25.63 -7.74 -18.25
C LEU A 663 -25.82 -9.18 -18.71
N VAL A 664 -26.24 -10.06 -17.79
CA VAL A 664 -26.52 -11.48 -18.04
C VAL A 664 -27.69 -11.65 -19.01
N GLU A 665 -28.76 -10.89 -18.80
CA GLU A 665 -29.94 -10.84 -19.68
C GLU A 665 -29.57 -10.33 -21.07
N LYS A 666 -28.84 -9.20 -21.18
CA LYS A 666 -28.38 -8.69 -22.48
C LYS A 666 -27.38 -9.60 -23.19
N ALA A 667 -26.55 -10.32 -22.45
CA ALA A 667 -25.54 -11.21 -23.01
C ALA A 667 -26.08 -12.63 -23.30
N ASN A 668 -27.35 -12.95 -22.99
CA ASN A 668 -27.92 -14.30 -23.06
C ASN A 668 -27.12 -15.34 -22.26
N LEU A 669 -26.64 -14.98 -21.08
CA LEU A 669 -25.95 -15.89 -20.16
C LEU A 669 -26.98 -16.46 -19.18
N LEU A 670 -27.00 -17.77 -18.92
CA LEU A 670 -27.79 -18.38 -17.83
C LEU A 670 -26.93 -18.57 -16.58
N PHE A 671 -27.56 -18.35 -15.43
CA PHE A 671 -27.00 -18.70 -14.13
C PHE A 671 -27.54 -20.07 -13.71
N VAL A 672 -26.69 -21.11 -13.71
CA VAL A 672 -27.03 -22.42 -13.16
C VAL A 672 -25.97 -22.80 -12.13
N GLY A 673 -26.36 -22.97 -10.86
CA GLY A 673 -25.49 -23.46 -9.79
C GLY A 673 -24.29 -22.56 -9.45
N GLY A 674 -24.42 -21.24 -9.59
CA GLY A 674 -23.31 -20.30 -9.36
C GLY A 674 -22.32 -20.17 -10.52
N VAL A 675 -22.63 -20.74 -11.69
CA VAL A 675 -21.80 -20.71 -12.90
C VAL A 675 -22.62 -20.14 -14.08
N LEU A 676 -21.97 -19.28 -14.88
CA LEU A 676 -22.53 -18.70 -16.11
C LEU A 676 -22.39 -19.69 -17.28
N THR A 677 -23.50 -20.11 -17.90
CA THR A 677 -23.53 -20.96 -19.11
C THR A 677 -24.43 -20.31 -20.18
N GLY A 678 -23.99 -20.22 -21.43
CA GLY A 678 -24.78 -19.59 -22.51
C GLY A 678 -25.67 -20.58 -23.27
N TYR A 679 -26.88 -20.16 -23.67
CA TYR A 679 -27.71 -20.89 -24.65
C TYR A 679 -27.15 -20.67 -26.06
N ALA A 680 -26.99 -21.75 -26.81
CA ALA A 680 -26.53 -21.72 -28.19
C ALA A 680 -27.58 -21.08 -29.11
N GLY A 681 -27.38 -19.81 -29.50
CA GLY A 681 -28.16 -19.17 -30.56
C GLY A 681 -28.21 -17.64 -30.45
N PHE A 682 -27.45 -16.95 -31.31
CA PHE A 682 -27.49 -15.50 -31.57
C PHE A 682 -27.27 -14.53 -30.38
N SER A 683 -26.01 -14.14 -30.13
CA SER A 683 -25.61 -12.80 -29.66
C SER A 683 -24.11 -12.57 -29.93
N ALA A 684 -23.69 -11.32 -30.13
CA ALA A 684 -22.40 -10.95 -30.71
C ALA A 684 -21.21 -10.98 -29.76
N PHE A 685 -21.38 -11.43 -28.52
CA PHE A 685 -20.32 -12.01 -27.68
C PHE A 685 -19.86 -13.37 -28.24
N SER A 686 -19.66 -13.45 -29.55
CA SER A 686 -18.86 -14.48 -30.15
C SER A 686 -17.41 -14.21 -29.74
N PHE A 687 -17.00 -14.86 -28.64
CA PHE A 687 -15.64 -15.22 -28.21
C PHE A 687 -14.81 -15.85 -29.37
N LYS A 688 -14.73 -15.20 -30.54
CA LYS A 688 -14.10 -15.71 -31.78
C LYS A 688 -12.67 -15.21 -32.02
N GLN A 689 -12.04 -14.63 -31.01
CA GLN A 689 -10.59 -14.66 -30.88
C GLN A 689 -10.23 -15.35 -29.58
N THR A 690 -10.32 -16.68 -29.60
CA THR A 690 -9.53 -17.63 -28.78
C THR A 690 -9.05 -17.12 -27.42
N TRP A 691 -9.97 -16.57 -26.62
CA TRP A 691 -10.15 -17.07 -25.27
C TRP A 691 -11.11 -18.24 -25.40
N THR A 692 -10.60 -19.35 -25.92
CA THR A 692 -10.91 -20.58 -25.21
C THR A 692 -10.48 -20.32 -23.77
N LEU A 693 -11.43 -19.91 -22.93
CA LEU A 693 -11.63 -20.69 -21.72
C LEU A 693 -11.44 -22.13 -22.20
N ASN A 694 -10.36 -22.79 -21.79
CA ASN A 694 -10.26 -24.23 -21.88
C ASN A 694 -11.35 -24.81 -20.96
N THR A 695 -12.62 -24.56 -21.30
CA THR A 695 -13.80 -25.26 -20.82
C THR A 695 -14.32 -26.21 -21.91
N ALA A 696 -13.59 -26.34 -23.02
CA ALA A 696 -13.65 -27.51 -23.92
C ALA A 696 -12.69 -28.64 -23.50
N SER A 697 -12.08 -28.57 -22.32
CA SER A 697 -11.99 -29.79 -21.51
C SER A 697 -12.99 -29.59 -20.40
N GLY A 698 -14.06 -30.37 -20.38
CA GLY A 698 -14.81 -30.55 -19.13
C GLY A 698 -13.78 -30.72 -18.02
N PHE A 699 -13.92 -29.97 -16.92
CA PHE A 699 -13.06 -30.16 -15.76
C PHE A 699 -13.32 -31.57 -15.24
N LYS A 700 -12.60 -32.53 -15.85
CA LYS A 700 -12.55 -33.91 -15.40
C LYS A 700 -11.67 -33.85 -14.18
N LEU A 701 -12.33 -33.82 -13.02
CA LEU A 701 -11.67 -33.96 -11.74
C LEU A 701 -10.78 -35.20 -11.82
N LEU A 702 -9.54 -35.05 -11.38
CA LEU A 702 -8.65 -36.20 -11.27
C LEU A 702 -9.24 -37.13 -10.20
N PRO A 703 -9.39 -38.43 -10.48
CA PRO A 703 -9.91 -39.39 -9.52
C PRO A 703 -8.89 -39.60 -8.40
N LEU A 704 -9.38 -39.97 -7.21
CA LEU A 704 -8.54 -40.48 -6.13
C LEU A 704 -8.00 -41.85 -6.51
N LEU A 705 -6.68 -41.99 -6.53
CA LEU A 705 -5.96 -43.21 -6.87
C LEU A 705 -5.53 -43.96 -5.61
N THR A 706 -5.63 -45.29 -5.63
CA THR A 706 -5.17 -46.13 -4.52
C THR A 706 -3.63 -46.14 -4.41
N GLY A 707 -2.96 -46.22 -5.56
CA GLY A 707 -1.50 -46.21 -5.66
C GLY A 707 -0.98 -45.79 -7.04
N ARG A 708 0.33 -45.59 -7.17
CA ARG A 708 1.01 -45.02 -8.35
C ARG A 708 0.77 -45.81 -9.63
N ASN A 709 0.55 -47.12 -9.53
CA ASN A 709 0.27 -47.99 -10.68
C ASN A 709 -1.07 -47.65 -11.37
N GLU A 710 -2.00 -46.97 -10.70
CA GLU A 710 -3.25 -46.52 -11.32
C GLU A 710 -3.08 -45.27 -12.19
N LEU A 711 -1.93 -44.60 -12.15
CA LEU A 711 -1.64 -43.46 -13.02
C LEU A 711 -1.71 -43.84 -14.50
N ALA A 712 -1.33 -45.07 -14.87
CA ALA A 712 -1.43 -45.53 -16.25
C ALA A 712 -2.89 -45.55 -16.75
N LYS A 713 -3.83 -46.00 -15.89
CA LYS A 713 -5.27 -46.01 -16.20
C LYS A 713 -5.82 -44.59 -16.32
N LEU A 714 -5.39 -43.68 -15.44
CA LEU A 714 -5.73 -42.27 -15.51
C LEU A 714 -5.29 -41.67 -16.86
N ILE A 715 -4.01 -41.81 -17.19
CA ILE A 715 -3.39 -41.29 -18.43
C ILE A 715 -4.12 -41.84 -19.66
N LEU A 716 -4.42 -43.14 -19.68
CA LEU A 716 -5.18 -43.77 -20.76
C LEU A 716 -6.59 -43.18 -20.88
N SER A 717 -7.29 -43.00 -19.76
CA SER A 717 -8.65 -42.42 -19.73
C SER A 717 -8.70 -40.95 -20.15
N GLU A 718 -7.58 -40.24 -20.09
CA GLU A 718 -7.42 -38.86 -20.55
C GLU A 718 -7.01 -38.77 -22.03
N GLY A 719 -6.69 -39.90 -22.67
CA GLY A 719 -6.25 -39.92 -24.06
C GLY A 719 -4.89 -39.27 -24.28
N PHE A 720 -4.04 -39.24 -23.26
CA PHE A 720 -2.70 -38.68 -23.34
C PHE A 720 -1.81 -39.52 -24.25
N ILE A 721 -0.84 -38.88 -24.92
CA ILE A 721 0.02 -39.53 -25.92
C ILE A 721 1.51 -39.24 -25.69
N SER A 722 1.87 -38.33 -24.80
CA SER A 722 3.24 -37.90 -24.57
C SER A 722 3.55 -37.75 -23.08
N GLY A 723 4.70 -38.22 -22.62
CA GLY A 723 5.08 -38.08 -21.22
C GLY A 723 6.57 -38.19 -20.90
N ALA A 724 6.90 -38.04 -19.63
CA ALA A 724 8.28 -38.15 -19.14
C ALA A 724 8.33 -38.70 -17.72
N GLU A 725 9.38 -39.45 -17.42
CA GLU A 725 9.78 -39.84 -16.07
C GLU A 725 11.16 -39.28 -15.76
N VAL A 726 11.27 -38.58 -14.64
CA VAL A 726 12.47 -37.89 -14.17
C VAL A 726 12.94 -38.60 -12.90
N GLY A 727 13.99 -39.42 -13.01
CA GLY A 727 14.38 -40.41 -11.99
C GLY A 727 13.73 -41.75 -12.30
N VAL A 728 14.44 -42.60 -13.04
CA VAL A 728 13.90 -43.83 -13.64
C VAL A 728 14.45 -45.09 -12.94
N HIS A 729 15.64 -44.99 -12.35
CA HIS A 729 16.31 -46.09 -11.66
C HIS A 729 16.51 -47.33 -12.56
N THR A 730 15.77 -48.43 -12.35
CA THR A 730 15.80 -49.66 -13.18
C THR A 730 14.71 -49.71 -14.25
N GLY A 731 13.91 -48.66 -14.40
CA GLY A 731 12.80 -48.59 -15.36
C GLY A 731 11.57 -49.39 -14.98
N LEU A 732 11.47 -49.89 -13.74
CA LEU A 732 10.34 -50.69 -13.28
C LEU A 732 9.01 -49.92 -13.38
N PHE A 733 9.00 -48.67 -12.93
CA PHE A 733 7.77 -47.87 -12.98
C PHE A 733 7.45 -47.45 -14.42
N SER A 734 8.43 -47.02 -15.21
CA SER A 734 8.26 -46.78 -16.65
C SER A 734 7.64 -47.99 -17.37
N GLU A 735 8.09 -49.20 -17.04
CA GLU A 735 7.56 -50.43 -17.63
C GLU A 735 6.09 -50.66 -17.26
N ILE A 736 5.74 -50.49 -15.99
CA ILE A 736 4.36 -50.61 -15.50
C ILE A 736 3.47 -49.57 -16.20
N LEU A 737 3.94 -48.33 -16.29
CA LEU A 737 3.21 -47.23 -16.91
C LEU A 737 2.96 -47.49 -18.40
N LEU A 738 4.00 -47.84 -19.16
CA LEU A 738 3.95 -48.03 -20.60
C LEU A 738 3.23 -49.32 -21.02
N LYS A 739 3.20 -50.34 -20.16
CA LYS A 739 2.46 -51.58 -20.42
C LYS A 739 0.95 -51.32 -20.56
N ASP A 740 0.41 -50.43 -19.73
CA ASP A 740 -1.02 -50.11 -19.72
C ASP A 740 -1.35 -48.84 -20.55
N TRP A 741 -0.34 -47.99 -20.82
CA TRP A 741 -0.50 -46.79 -21.64
C TRP A 741 -0.31 -47.06 -23.15
N THR A 742 -1.25 -47.79 -23.73
CA THR A 742 -1.21 -48.21 -25.15
C THR A 742 -1.26 -47.06 -26.18
N GLY A 743 -1.72 -45.87 -25.79
CA GLY A 743 -1.78 -44.68 -26.64
C GLY A 743 -0.51 -43.84 -26.70
N CYS A 744 0.55 -44.21 -25.96
CA CYS A 744 1.77 -43.42 -25.89
C CYS A 744 2.53 -43.40 -27.23
N LYS A 745 2.94 -42.21 -27.66
CA LYS A 745 3.71 -41.95 -28.89
C LYS A 745 5.11 -41.42 -28.62
N GLU A 746 5.32 -40.81 -27.46
CA GLU A 746 6.59 -40.18 -27.09
C GLU A 746 6.76 -40.27 -25.57
N PHE A 747 7.84 -40.89 -25.10
CA PHE A 747 8.13 -40.99 -23.67
C PHE A 747 9.61 -40.72 -23.37
N HIS A 748 9.87 -39.72 -22.52
CA HIS A 748 11.22 -39.36 -22.11
C HIS A 748 11.63 -40.11 -20.84
N VAL A 749 12.75 -40.81 -20.92
CA VAL A 749 13.33 -41.61 -19.83
C VAL A 749 14.56 -40.88 -19.34
N ILE A 750 14.46 -40.16 -18.22
CA ILE A 750 15.52 -39.25 -17.74
C ILE A 750 16.10 -39.74 -16.43
N ASP A 751 17.40 -40.05 -16.43
CA ASP A 751 18.14 -40.40 -15.22
C ASP A 751 19.63 -40.13 -15.43
N VAL A 752 20.37 -39.94 -14.34
CA VAL A 752 21.82 -39.72 -14.39
C VAL A 752 22.57 -41.04 -14.64
N TRP A 753 22.10 -42.17 -14.08
CA TRP A 753 22.81 -43.45 -14.03
C TRP A 753 24.32 -43.30 -13.76
N ALA A 754 24.65 -42.46 -12.78
CA ALA A 754 26.00 -42.29 -12.25
C ALA A 754 25.92 -41.91 -10.78
N LYS A 755 26.99 -42.23 -10.04
CA LYS A 755 27.14 -41.86 -8.63
C LYS A 755 27.19 -40.34 -8.51
N GLN A 756 26.32 -39.79 -7.67
CA GLN A 756 26.23 -38.35 -7.42
C GLN A 756 26.96 -37.97 -6.14
N ALA A 757 27.69 -36.85 -6.16
CA ALA A 757 28.23 -36.25 -4.96
C ALA A 757 27.09 -35.69 -4.09
N ASN A 758 27.23 -35.77 -2.76
CA ASN A 758 26.28 -35.20 -1.81
C ASN A 758 24.83 -35.66 -2.00
N TYR A 759 24.63 -36.90 -2.45
CA TYR A 759 23.30 -37.52 -2.50
C TYR A 759 23.28 -38.72 -1.57
N LEU A 760 22.70 -38.53 -0.38
CA LEU A 760 22.59 -39.57 0.65
C LEU A 760 21.29 -40.33 0.47
N ASP A 761 21.29 -41.27 -0.46
CA ASP A 761 20.14 -42.12 -0.74
C ASP A 761 20.59 -43.54 -1.09
N THR A 762 19.81 -44.55 -0.69
CA THR A 762 20.08 -45.96 -1.04
C THR A 762 20.17 -46.22 -2.54
N ALA A 763 19.53 -45.39 -3.37
CA ALA A 763 19.63 -45.45 -4.81
C ALA A 763 20.97 -44.90 -5.35
N ASN A 764 21.72 -44.12 -4.59
CA ASN A 764 22.99 -43.53 -5.02
C ASN A 764 24.18 -44.50 -4.83
N VAL A 765 24.28 -45.47 -5.73
CA VAL A 765 25.29 -46.55 -5.69
C VAL A 765 26.48 -46.26 -6.60
N ASP A 766 27.52 -47.11 -6.53
CA ASP A 766 28.70 -47.00 -7.37
C ASP A 766 28.40 -47.14 -8.87
N ASN A 767 29.26 -46.54 -9.70
CA ASN A 767 29.06 -46.43 -11.14
C ASN A 767 28.88 -47.78 -11.85
N ASN A 768 29.52 -48.85 -11.39
CA ASN A 768 29.34 -50.19 -11.96
C ASN A 768 27.90 -50.70 -11.77
N ILE A 769 27.31 -50.45 -10.60
CA ILE A 769 25.92 -50.83 -10.32
C ILE A 769 24.97 -49.90 -11.09
N GLN A 770 25.28 -48.61 -11.20
CA GLN A 770 24.49 -47.68 -12.01
C GLN A 770 24.49 -48.05 -13.50
N GLU A 771 25.62 -48.53 -14.03
CA GLU A 771 25.69 -49.05 -15.40
C GLU A 771 24.82 -50.29 -15.56
N ASN A 772 24.85 -51.23 -14.61
CA ASN A 772 23.96 -52.38 -14.64
C ASN A 772 22.48 -51.96 -14.62
N ARG A 773 22.10 -50.94 -13.84
CA ARG A 773 20.72 -50.41 -13.82
C ARG A 773 20.32 -49.74 -15.13
N TYR A 774 21.25 -49.04 -15.79
CA TYR A 774 21.02 -48.50 -17.12
C TYR A 774 20.76 -49.61 -18.14
N GLN A 775 21.60 -50.65 -18.15
CA GLN A 775 21.41 -51.81 -19.04
C GLN A 775 20.12 -52.58 -18.70
N GLU A 776 19.78 -52.74 -17.43
CA GLU A 776 18.53 -53.33 -16.99
C GLU A 776 17.34 -52.52 -17.51
N THR A 777 17.36 -51.19 -17.37
CA THR A 777 16.32 -50.29 -17.89
C THR A 777 16.16 -50.46 -19.40
N ARG A 778 17.26 -50.46 -20.16
CA ARG A 778 17.27 -50.66 -21.62
C ARG A 778 16.66 -52.01 -22.00
N ASN A 779 17.00 -53.07 -21.27
CA ASN A 779 16.44 -54.41 -21.51
C ASN A 779 14.94 -54.49 -21.17
N ARG A 780 14.54 -53.91 -20.05
CA ARG A 780 13.15 -53.88 -19.56
C ARG A 780 12.22 -53.10 -20.50
N LEU A 781 12.71 -51.96 -21.01
CA LEU A 781 11.95 -51.08 -21.88
C LEU A 781 12.14 -51.36 -23.38
N LYS A 782 12.93 -52.36 -23.74
CA LYS A 782 13.27 -52.72 -25.13
C LYS A 782 12.06 -52.87 -26.05
N ARG A 783 10.94 -53.38 -25.53
CA ARG A 783 9.67 -53.53 -26.30
C ARG A 783 9.02 -52.21 -26.70
N PHE A 784 9.36 -51.11 -26.02
CA PHE A 784 8.84 -49.76 -26.28
C PHE A 784 9.86 -48.84 -26.96
N GLU A 785 11.02 -49.36 -27.38
CA GLU A 785 12.16 -48.57 -27.88
C GLU A 785 11.79 -47.53 -28.96
N HIS A 786 10.79 -47.84 -29.80
CA HIS A 786 10.32 -46.97 -30.89
C HIS A 786 9.64 -45.66 -30.44
N ILE A 787 9.23 -45.54 -29.17
CA ILE A 787 8.62 -44.32 -28.61
C ILE A 787 9.50 -43.66 -27.53
N LEU A 788 10.65 -44.23 -27.20
CA LEU A 788 11.46 -43.80 -26.07
C LEU A 788 12.57 -42.83 -26.47
N HIS A 789 12.75 -41.80 -25.65
CA HIS A 789 13.86 -40.87 -25.71
C HIS A 789 14.66 -40.97 -24.41
N TYR A 790 15.86 -41.56 -24.47
CA TYR A 790 16.71 -41.73 -23.31
C TYR A 790 17.57 -40.49 -23.07
N HIS A 791 17.54 -39.99 -21.84
CA HIS A 791 18.32 -38.83 -21.39
C HIS A 791 19.20 -39.28 -20.22
N ARG A 792 20.40 -39.77 -20.53
CA ARG A 792 21.41 -40.12 -19.51
C ARG A 792 22.13 -38.85 -19.04
N ASN A 793 21.44 -38.04 -18.25
CA ASN A 793 21.93 -36.73 -17.82
C ASN A 793 21.21 -36.26 -16.56
N TYR A 794 21.73 -35.19 -15.94
CA TYR A 794 21.01 -34.49 -14.87
C TYR A 794 19.70 -33.92 -15.39
N SER A 795 18.64 -34.01 -14.58
CA SER A 795 17.29 -33.53 -14.90
C SER A 795 17.29 -32.07 -15.39
N HIS A 796 18.03 -31.19 -14.70
CA HIS A 796 18.12 -29.78 -15.06
C HIS A 796 18.85 -29.49 -16.39
N ILE A 797 19.57 -30.47 -16.95
CA ILE A 797 20.21 -30.39 -18.26
C ILE A 797 19.31 -31.02 -19.33
N ALA A 798 18.81 -32.23 -19.07
CA ALA A 798 17.94 -32.99 -19.97
C ALA A 798 16.66 -32.21 -20.36
N VAL A 799 16.13 -31.39 -19.46
CA VAL A 799 14.94 -30.58 -19.70
C VAL A 799 15.06 -29.61 -20.90
N ASN A 800 16.29 -29.28 -21.34
CA ASN A 800 16.51 -28.40 -22.49
C ASN A 800 16.23 -29.09 -23.83
N GLU A 801 16.27 -30.42 -23.86
CA GLU A 801 15.97 -31.22 -25.06
C GLU A 801 14.46 -31.41 -25.24
N ILE A 802 13.66 -31.05 -24.23
CA ILE A 802 12.20 -31.17 -24.23
C ILE A 802 11.58 -29.82 -24.57
N LYS A 803 10.69 -29.80 -25.56
CA LYS A 803 9.98 -28.59 -25.97
C LYS A 803 8.99 -28.14 -24.90
N ASN A 804 8.73 -26.83 -24.82
CA ASN A 804 7.69 -26.33 -23.91
C ASN A 804 6.31 -26.72 -24.41
N ASN A 805 5.38 -26.99 -23.49
CA ASN A 805 3.99 -27.35 -23.81
C ASN A 805 3.88 -28.54 -24.79
N SER A 806 4.75 -29.55 -24.64
CA SER A 806 4.80 -30.73 -25.52
C SER A 806 4.38 -32.03 -24.83
N LEU A 807 4.48 -32.12 -23.50
CA LEU A 807 4.15 -33.33 -22.73
C LEU A 807 2.73 -33.29 -22.17
N ASP A 808 2.00 -34.41 -22.19
CA ASP A 808 0.69 -34.55 -21.55
C ASP A 808 0.82 -34.99 -20.08
N PHE A 809 1.85 -35.79 -19.78
CA PHE A 809 2.07 -36.38 -18.46
C PHE A 809 3.53 -36.21 -18.01
N ILE A 810 3.76 -36.04 -16.72
CA ILE A 810 5.11 -36.14 -16.15
C ILE A 810 5.10 -36.73 -14.75
N TYR A 811 6.15 -37.49 -14.45
CA TYR A 811 6.40 -38.13 -13.18
C TYR A 811 7.80 -37.79 -12.64
N ILE A 812 7.87 -37.18 -11.46
CA ILE A 812 9.12 -36.74 -10.81
C ILE A 812 9.46 -37.64 -9.63
N ASP A 813 10.64 -38.27 -9.68
CA ASP A 813 11.17 -39.22 -8.70
C ASP A 813 12.72 -39.26 -8.72
N ALA A 814 13.38 -38.12 -8.93
CA ALA A 814 14.84 -38.06 -9.11
C ALA A 814 15.62 -37.88 -7.81
N ARG A 815 15.45 -36.73 -7.15
CA ARG A 815 16.03 -36.43 -5.83
C ARG A 815 14.91 -36.16 -4.84
N HIS A 816 15.11 -36.55 -3.60
CA HIS A 816 14.11 -36.40 -2.54
C HIS A 816 14.32 -35.18 -1.64
N ASP A 817 15.42 -34.46 -1.79
CA ASP A 817 15.63 -33.22 -1.05
C ASP A 817 14.80 -32.06 -1.62
N TYR A 818 14.39 -31.15 -0.73
CA TYR A 818 13.53 -30.02 -1.08
C TYR A 818 14.03 -29.20 -2.29
N ALA A 819 15.34 -28.97 -2.39
CA ALA A 819 15.89 -28.11 -3.44
C ALA A 819 15.90 -28.83 -4.80
N GLY A 820 16.24 -30.12 -4.82
CA GLY A 820 16.18 -30.97 -6.01
C GLY A 820 14.75 -31.09 -6.55
N VAL A 821 13.80 -31.48 -5.70
CA VAL A 821 12.38 -31.60 -6.09
C VAL A 821 11.84 -30.29 -6.65
N MET A 822 12.05 -29.18 -5.91
CA MET A 822 11.58 -27.86 -6.34
C MET A 822 12.19 -27.45 -7.69
N GLN A 823 13.49 -27.73 -7.92
CA GLN A 823 14.15 -27.46 -9.20
C GLN A 823 13.48 -28.22 -10.35
N ASP A 824 13.24 -29.52 -10.19
CA ASP A 824 12.59 -30.34 -11.21
C ASP A 824 11.16 -29.87 -11.46
N MET A 825 10.38 -29.62 -10.41
CA MET A 825 9.01 -29.11 -10.54
C MET A 825 8.96 -27.84 -11.39
N ILE A 826 9.85 -26.87 -11.16
CA ILE A 826 9.87 -25.59 -11.90
C ILE A 826 10.23 -25.79 -13.36
N LEU A 827 11.30 -26.54 -13.63
CA LEU A 827 11.84 -26.70 -14.98
C LEU A 827 10.84 -27.44 -15.86
N TYR A 828 10.26 -28.51 -15.30
CA TYR A 828 9.38 -29.40 -16.04
C TYR A 828 7.92 -28.91 -16.10
N TRP A 829 7.49 -28.02 -15.20
CA TRP A 829 6.15 -27.43 -15.29
C TRP A 829 5.87 -26.77 -16.64
N SER A 830 6.87 -26.08 -17.21
CA SER A 830 6.75 -25.42 -18.52
C SER A 830 6.62 -26.39 -19.70
N LYS A 831 6.99 -27.66 -19.51
CA LYS A 831 6.98 -28.71 -20.53
C LYS A 831 5.62 -29.37 -20.68
N VAL A 832 4.84 -29.41 -19.60
CA VAL A 832 3.51 -30.01 -19.59
C VAL A 832 2.48 -29.10 -20.26
N LYS A 833 1.57 -29.69 -21.04
CA LYS A 833 0.46 -28.99 -21.68
C LYS A 833 -0.57 -28.50 -20.67
N THR A 834 -1.29 -27.44 -20.98
CA THR A 834 -2.50 -27.07 -20.23
C THR A 834 -3.51 -28.22 -20.32
N GLY A 835 -4.01 -28.69 -19.18
CA GLY A 835 -4.84 -29.89 -19.07
C GLY A 835 -4.04 -31.19 -18.86
N GLY A 836 -2.71 -31.15 -18.89
CA GLY A 836 -1.85 -32.29 -18.59
C GLY A 836 -1.77 -32.62 -17.09
N VAL A 837 -1.22 -33.79 -16.77
CA VAL A 837 -1.03 -34.25 -15.38
C VAL A 837 0.43 -34.13 -14.97
N PHE A 838 0.64 -33.44 -13.85
CA PHE A 838 1.93 -33.25 -13.20
C PHE A 838 1.97 -34.10 -11.94
N SER A 839 2.91 -35.04 -11.85
CA SER A 839 2.93 -36.04 -10.78
C SER A 839 4.33 -36.38 -10.32
N GLY A 840 4.42 -37.12 -9.22
CA GLY A 840 5.68 -37.66 -8.68
C GLY A 840 5.45 -38.60 -7.51
N HIS A 841 6.55 -39.09 -6.95
CA HIS A 841 6.55 -40.07 -5.85
C HIS A 841 6.91 -39.42 -4.49
N ASP A 842 6.97 -40.25 -3.45
CA ASP A 842 7.61 -39.95 -2.17
C ASP A 842 7.11 -38.68 -1.46
N TYR A 843 5.79 -38.46 -1.44
CA TYR A 843 5.14 -37.30 -0.84
C TYR A 843 5.25 -37.27 0.70
N LEU A 844 6.46 -37.12 1.22
CA LEU A 844 6.81 -37.09 2.65
C LEU A 844 7.87 -36.02 2.93
N ASP A 845 7.87 -35.48 4.15
CA ASP A 845 8.96 -34.67 4.69
C ASP A 845 9.95 -35.53 5.52
N THR A 846 11.15 -35.01 5.83
CA THR A 846 12.24 -35.81 6.44
C THR A 846 11.89 -36.42 7.80
N ASN A 847 11.01 -35.78 8.57
CA ASN A 847 10.51 -36.29 9.85
C ASN A 847 9.52 -37.46 9.65
N GLU A 848 8.84 -37.52 8.51
CA GLU A 848 7.90 -38.59 8.16
C GLU A 848 8.63 -39.81 7.58
N THR A 849 9.88 -39.64 7.15
CA THR A 849 10.71 -40.75 6.63
C THR A 849 11.61 -41.40 7.68
N THR A 850 11.67 -40.84 8.89
CA THR A 850 12.56 -41.32 9.96
C THR A 850 12.21 -42.76 10.35
N GLY A 851 13.14 -43.70 10.15
CA GLY A 851 12.93 -45.13 10.41
C GLY A 851 12.35 -45.95 9.24
N ILE A 852 11.99 -45.29 8.12
CA ILE A 852 11.41 -45.93 6.93
C ILE A 852 12.43 -46.00 5.78
N VAL A 853 13.24 -44.95 5.58
CA VAL A 853 14.18 -44.83 4.45
C VAL A 853 15.61 -45.33 4.72
N GLY A 854 15.80 -46.09 5.81
CA GLY A 854 17.09 -46.70 6.16
C GLY A 854 18.21 -45.69 6.38
N THR A 855 19.29 -45.79 5.61
CA THR A 855 20.48 -44.92 5.68
C THR A 855 20.37 -43.63 4.85
N SER A 856 19.23 -43.38 4.20
CA SER A 856 19.02 -42.19 3.37
C SER A 856 18.78 -40.94 4.23
N ASP A 857 19.20 -39.77 3.75
CA ASP A 857 18.97 -38.47 4.39
C ASP A 857 18.46 -37.44 3.38
N TRP A 858 17.13 -37.31 3.31
CA TRP A 858 16.44 -36.39 2.40
C TRP A 858 16.58 -34.91 2.81
N GLY A 859 17.23 -34.61 3.94
CA GLY A 859 17.49 -33.24 4.37
C GLY A 859 18.72 -32.61 3.71
N VAL A 860 19.53 -33.39 2.98
CA VAL A 860 20.81 -32.95 2.43
C VAL A 860 20.69 -32.62 0.93
N ASP A 861 20.96 -31.36 0.57
CA ASP A 861 20.92 -30.92 -0.82
C ASP A 861 22.18 -31.32 -1.62
N SER A 862 22.18 -31.05 -2.93
CA SER A 862 23.30 -31.37 -3.84
C SER A 862 24.63 -30.67 -3.49
N ARG A 863 24.61 -29.66 -2.62
CA ARG A 863 25.81 -28.97 -2.11
C ARG A 863 26.33 -29.59 -0.81
N GLY A 864 25.67 -30.61 -0.27
CA GLY A 864 25.98 -31.23 1.01
C GLY A 864 25.45 -30.44 2.21
N ILE A 865 24.51 -29.52 2.01
CA ILE A 865 23.95 -28.70 3.09
C ILE A 865 22.71 -29.39 3.65
N LYS A 866 22.74 -29.73 4.94
CA LYS A 866 21.59 -30.28 5.66
C LYS A 866 20.64 -29.18 6.09
N ARG A 867 19.36 -29.30 5.71
CA ARG A 867 18.28 -28.43 6.16
C ARG A 867 17.82 -28.81 7.57
N LEU A 868 17.50 -27.80 8.39
CA LEU A 868 17.02 -27.98 9.77
C LEU A 868 15.50 -27.88 9.91
N ASP A 869 14.79 -27.52 8.84
CA ASP A 869 13.33 -27.29 8.85
C ASP A 869 12.53 -28.53 8.43
N ASN A 870 13.18 -29.69 8.38
CA ASN A 870 12.63 -31.00 8.01
C ASN A 870 11.99 -31.09 6.61
N LYS A 871 12.04 -30.04 5.80
CA LYS A 871 11.39 -30.00 4.48
C LYS A 871 12.08 -30.93 3.48
N ALA A 872 11.28 -31.72 2.77
CA ALA A 872 11.69 -32.55 1.64
C ALA A 872 10.63 -32.44 0.52
N VAL A 873 10.20 -33.58 -0.04
CA VAL A 873 9.30 -33.67 -1.19
C VAL A 873 7.93 -33.05 -0.89
N LYS A 874 7.29 -33.43 0.21
CA LYS A 874 5.94 -32.95 0.57
C LYS A 874 5.87 -31.44 0.68
N SER A 875 6.80 -30.84 1.40
CA SER A 875 6.91 -29.39 1.52
C SER A 875 7.16 -28.71 0.16
N ALA A 876 8.03 -29.27 -0.68
CA ALA A 876 8.28 -28.73 -2.02
C ALA A 876 7.03 -28.75 -2.90
N VAL A 877 6.30 -29.88 -2.91
CA VAL A 877 5.07 -30.05 -3.70
C VAL A 877 3.96 -29.12 -3.19
N ASN A 878 3.78 -29.01 -1.88
CA ASN A 878 2.79 -28.12 -1.28
C ASN A 878 3.04 -26.64 -1.60
N GLU A 879 4.27 -26.18 -1.41
CA GLU A 879 4.64 -24.79 -1.74
C GLU A 879 4.47 -24.52 -3.23
N PHE A 880 4.86 -25.48 -4.08
CA PHE A 880 4.70 -25.36 -5.52
C PHE A 880 3.23 -25.30 -5.94
N ALA A 881 2.37 -26.18 -5.43
CA ALA A 881 0.96 -26.22 -5.80
C ALA A 881 0.18 -25.02 -5.26
N MET A 882 0.47 -24.58 -4.02
CA MET A 882 -0.09 -23.34 -3.48
C MET A 882 0.27 -22.14 -4.37
N LYS A 883 1.53 -22.03 -4.78
CA LYS A 883 2.01 -20.98 -5.69
C LYS A 883 1.28 -21.00 -7.04
N HIS A 884 0.99 -22.18 -7.58
CA HIS A 884 0.30 -22.34 -8.87
C HIS A 884 -1.23 -22.47 -8.75
N GLN A 885 -1.79 -22.33 -7.54
CA GLN A 885 -3.22 -22.51 -7.25
C GLN A 885 -3.74 -23.83 -7.83
N ARG A 886 -3.07 -24.93 -7.52
CA ARG A 886 -3.45 -26.28 -7.96
C ARG A 886 -3.85 -27.15 -6.78
N GLN A 887 -4.88 -27.95 -7.00
CA GLN A 887 -5.25 -29.02 -6.08
C GLN A 887 -4.23 -30.15 -6.23
N ILE A 888 -3.65 -30.57 -5.11
CA ILE A 888 -2.84 -31.78 -5.03
C ILE A 888 -3.75 -32.92 -4.62
N LEU A 889 -3.64 -34.04 -5.31
CA LEU A 889 -4.16 -35.32 -4.87
C LEU A 889 -2.98 -36.23 -4.52
N VAL A 890 -3.19 -37.10 -3.53
CA VAL A 890 -2.18 -37.99 -2.99
C VAL A 890 -2.76 -39.39 -2.96
N THR A 891 -1.97 -40.41 -3.31
CA THR A 891 -2.38 -41.81 -3.18
C THR A 891 -2.50 -42.19 -1.70
N TYR A 892 -3.38 -43.14 -1.37
CA TYR A 892 -3.74 -43.40 0.04
C TYR A 892 -3.46 -44.83 0.52
N ALA A 893 -3.02 -45.74 -0.36
CA ALA A 893 -2.75 -47.14 0.00
C ALA A 893 -1.26 -47.54 -0.16
N GLU A 894 -0.36 -46.57 -0.25
CA GLU A 894 1.09 -46.80 -0.41
C GLU A 894 1.89 -46.30 0.80
N GLN A 895 2.96 -47.02 1.16
CA GLN A 895 3.88 -46.60 2.23
C GLN A 895 4.59 -45.29 1.91
N PHE A 896 4.88 -45.07 0.62
CA PHE A 896 5.45 -43.86 0.07
C PHE A 896 4.44 -43.27 -0.92
N PRO A 897 3.60 -42.31 -0.51
CA PRO A 897 2.51 -41.85 -1.35
C PRO A 897 3.00 -41.09 -2.59
N SER A 898 2.39 -41.35 -3.73
CA SER A 898 2.52 -40.52 -4.93
C SER A 898 1.61 -39.30 -4.87
N TRP A 899 2.01 -38.23 -5.54
CA TRP A 899 1.24 -37.01 -5.67
C TRP A 899 0.98 -36.69 -7.14
N TYR A 900 -0.14 -36.05 -7.43
CA TYR A 900 -0.51 -35.63 -8.79
C TYR A 900 -1.45 -34.43 -8.76
N MET A 901 -1.33 -33.59 -9.79
CA MET A 901 -2.13 -32.39 -9.98
C MET A 901 -2.34 -32.11 -11.47
N ARG A 902 -3.45 -31.43 -11.79
CA ARG A 902 -3.74 -30.98 -13.16
C ARG A 902 -3.04 -29.63 -13.40
N LYS A 903 -2.37 -29.46 -14.53
CA LYS A 903 -1.89 -28.14 -14.98
C LYS A 903 -3.00 -27.36 -15.64
#